data_AF-A0A1J5DNP9-F1
#
_entry.id   AF-A0A1J5DNP9-F1
#
_cell.length_a   1.000
_cell.length_b   1.000
_cell.length_c   1.000
_cell.angle_alpha   90.00
_cell.angle_beta   90.00
_cell.angle_gamma   90.00
#
_symmetry.space_group_name_H-M   'P 1'
#
loop_
_entity.id
_entity.type
_entity.pdbx_description
1 polymer ?
#
loop_
_entity_poly.entity_id
_entity_poly.type
_entity_poly.pdbx_seq_one_letter_code
_entity_poly.pdbx_strand_id
1 'polypeptide(L)'
;MRNFFAQSLGRVILLLFLLTPVACTEAKLEKIPPEPVYRDDKLEVFGSLCTREPETLTFPLRVLFVVDASVSMEATDPPDPVTGLTSREQAVMDTWTRLLDQGPEGVRVGVLRFSAEAQSRTPIDLDGDGLADTYYTADRTLLTAATRSLGVTDRTTNFSNALGEAYFEMRTEFIAADLESLPLSKYVIIFLSDGIPDTDDTDSRGNAEDEILESVDALNELAKTFRVGGFSFHTAYISGGDGSAGDRIAQDLLQKMAKRGNGSFRSFASGEEINFLFVDFSVLKRVFTMKSLIAVNLNVIQDLRQVPDVDELLASLNLGAELEDEDVAAVDVAEDDADAAEEVELTPLTLDSLDDDIVLVNPMSFVDLNGSSVAECGEPMVDSDGDGLSDLIEVKIGSHALVRDTDDDGLNDLLEWEFMNSGLAPLVVNKACYTPNPCIDADTDGFCDCSLDTNADGACDCASDPEAPCLDDFGHDCLDADLDGWCDCPDRNADGLCDYKDGDGDGLHDCEEVFFGTAQNGNDTDADGLPDMIEVRFQTNPTVVDNMDDADFDRTDNGVEVMGNTNPQCDDASLRSRIAYRYDLADLGLKGSSSCYDYHVSNITLVPTLYADQDVNEYPGNGWNRVLVFAGEVAFDDPTSFASYRVACVMARYNPAHGYKVPASGRIKLLEEDFVEVPTFDPKMHCKVR
;
A
#
# COMPACT_ATOMS: atom_id res chain seq x y z
N MET A 1 -39.25 -96.30 -29.04
CA MET A 1 -40.65 -96.27 -29.54
C MET A 1 -41.46 -95.34 -28.65
N ARG A 2 -42.00 -94.27 -29.26
CA ARG A 2 -43.12 -93.42 -28.79
C ARG A 2 -43.02 -92.75 -27.41
N ASN A 3 -42.70 -91.45 -27.39
CA ASN A 3 -43.74 -90.42 -27.25
C ASN A 3 -43.22 -89.03 -27.67
N PHE A 4 -44.15 -88.26 -28.23
CA PHE A 4 -44.05 -87.00 -28.94
C PHE A 4 -44.59 -85.87 -28.04
N PHE A 5 -44.15 -84.63 -28.28
CA PHE A 5 -44.76 -83.35 -27.87
C PHE A 5 -44.89 -83.03 -26.36
N ALA A 6 -44.15 -82.00 -25.93
CA ALA A 6 -44.67 -80.97 -25.04
C ALA A 6 -43.86 -79.66 -25.22
N GLN A 7 -44.39 -78.78 -26.08
CA GLN A 7 -44.10 -77.34 -26.06
C GLN A 7 -44.84 -76.70 -24.86
N SER A 8 -44.32 -75.56 -24.39
CA SER A 8 -45.03 -74.55 -23.58
C SER A 8 -45.39 -74.93 -22.13
N LEU A 9 -44.50 -74.61 -21.18
CA LEU A 9 -44.79 -73.88 -19.94
C LEU A 9 -43.50 -73.79 -19.11
N GLY A 10 -43.09 -72.60 -18.66
CA GLY A 10 -41.95 -72.46 -17.74
C GLY A 10 -41.07 -71.22 -17.91
N ARG A 11 -41.64 -70.07 -18.28
CA ARG A 11 -41.06 -68.78 -17.86
C ARG A 11 -41.69 -68.47 -16.50
N VAL A 12 -40.89 -68.50 -15.43
CA VAL A 12 -41.07 -67.84 -14.12
C VAL A 12 -40.11 -68.53 -13.12
N ILE A 13 -39.34 -67.72 -12.39
CA ILE A 13 -38.37 -68.05 -11.33
C ILE A 13 -36.98 -68.48 -11.81
N LEU A 14 -36.13 -67.48 -12.14
CA LEU A 14 -34.69 -67.51 -11.87
C LEU A 14 -34.15 -66.07 -11.84
N LEU A 15 -34.60 -65.30 -10.85
CA LEU A 15 -34.16 -63.95 -10.56
C LEU A 15 -34.61 -63.66 -9.12
N LEU A 16 -33.88 -64.17 -8.13
CA LEU A 16 -33.86 -63.72 -6.72
C LEU A 16 -32.95 -64.67 -5.91
N PHE A 17 -32.10 -64.09 -5.06
CA PHE A 17 -31.03 -64.67 -4.22
C PHE A 17 -29.71 -64.95 -4.95
N LEU A 18 -28.55 -64.36 -4.61
CA LEU A 18 -28.14 -63.74 -3.35
C LEU A 18 -27.50 -62.36 -3.54
N LEU A 19 -28.11 -61.39 -2.85
CA LEU A 19 -27.52 -60.14 -2.41
C LEU A 19 -26.28 -60.41 -1.56
N THR A 20 -25.13 -59.90 -1.99
CA THR A 20 -24.03 -59.56 -1.08
C THR A 20 -24.48 -58.37 -0.23
N PRO A 21 -24.23 -58.34 1.10
CA PRO A 21 -24.41 -57.12 1.83
C PRO A 21 -23.28 -56.19 1.38
N VAL A 22 -23.60 -55.23 0.51
CA VAL A 22 -22.86 -53.97 0.53
C VAL A 22 -23.26 -53.38 1.87
N ALA A 23 -22.42 -53.60 2.88
CA ALA A 23 -22.51 -52.88 4.13
C ALA A 23 -22.60 -51.41 3.75
N CYS A 24 -23.59 -50.70 4.30
CA CYS A 24 -23.56 -49.26 4.30
C CYS A 24 -22.17 -48.87 4.82
N THR A 25 -21.35 -48.27 3.96
CA THR A 25 -20.26 -47.42 4.43
C THR A 25 -20.91 -46.45 5.40
N GLU A 26 -20.32 -46.30 6.59
CA GLU A 26 -20.72 -45.31 7.60
C GLU A 26 -21.06 -44.01 6.88
N ALA A 27 -22.35 -43.77 6.68
CA ALA A 27 -22.82 -42.47 6.31
C ALA A 27 -22.59 -41.65 7.58
N LYS A 28 -21.46 -40.92 7.62
CA LYS A 28 -21.27 -39.84 8.57
C LYS A 28 -22.56 -39.03 8.52
N LEU A 29 -23.36 -39.15 9.57
CA LEU A 29 -24.58 -38.38 9.70
C LEU A 29 -24.14 -36.92 9.70
N GLU A 30 -24.53 -36.15 8.69
CA GLU A 30 -24.35 -34.70 8.72
C GLU A 30 -25.15 -34.17 9.90
N LYS A 31 -24.45 -33.45 10.80
CA LYS A 31 -25.08 -32.77 11.93
C LYS A 31 -26.14 -31.84 11.33
N ILE A 32 -27.34 -31.82 11.91
CA ILE A 32 -28.36 -30.85 11.52
C ILE A 32 -27.70 -29.48 11.69
N PRO A 33 -27.59 -28.65 10.64
CA PRO A 33 -26.98 -27.34 10.78
C PRO A 33 -27.78 -26.58 11.86
N PRO A 34 -27.10 -26.01 12.87
CA PRO A 34 -27.79 -25.30 13.93
C PRO A 34 -28.64 -24.17 13.34
N GLU A 35 -29.70 -23.81 14.06
CA GLU A 35 -30.53 -22.69 13.62
C GLU A 35 -29.67 -21.43 13.55
N PRO A 36 -29.69 -20.68 12.42
CA PRO A 36 -28.86 -19.50 12.28
C PRO A 36 -29.28 -18.47 13.33
N VAL A 37 -28.34 -18.03 14.15
CA VAL A 37 -28.56 -16.95 15.10
C VAL A 37 -28.67 -15.65 14.30
N TYR A 38 -29.88 -15.12 14.17
CA TYR A 38 -30.09 -13.85 13.49
C TYR A 38 -29.61 -12.70 14.37
N ARG A 39 -28.43 -12.17 14.07
CA ARG A 39 -27.87 -10.96 14.67
C ARG A 39 -28.18 -9.76 13.74
N ASP A 40 -28.53 -8.61 14.30
CA ASP A 40 -28.71 -7.37 13.53
C ASP A 40 -27.38 -6.61 13.38
N ASP A 41 -26.34 -7.35 13.02
CA ASP A 41 -24.93 -6.95 13.00
C ASP A 41 -24.48 -6.41 11.64
N LYS A 42 -25.42 -6.14 10.72
CA LYS A 42 -25.08 -5.69 9.36
C LYS A 42 -25.19 -4.18 9.17
N LEU A 43 -24.22 -3.62 8.46
CA LEU A 43 -24.13 -2.25 8.02
C LEU A 43 -24.24 -2.16 6.49
N GLU A 44 -24.81 -1.05 6.01
CA GLU A 44 -24.84 -0.63 4.62
C GLU A 44 -24.29 0.79 4.51
N VAL A 45 -23.34 0.98 3.60
CA VAL A 45 -22.73 2.26 3.27
C VAL A 45 -23.03 2.57 1.81
N PHE A 46 -23.53 3.77 1.54
CA PHE A 46 -23.90 4.16 0.18
C PHE A 46 -23.64 5.63 -0.09
N GLY A 47 -23.46 5.98 -1.35
CA GLY A 47 -23.11 7.33 -1.74
C GLY A 47 -23.03 7.52 -3.24
N SER A 48 -22.56 8.69 -3.62
CA SER A 48 -22.26 9.05 -5.00
C SER A 48 -20.87 9.66 -5.02
N LEU A 49 -19.99 9.17 -5.89
CA LEU A 49 -18.59 9.60 -5.99
C LEU A 49 -18.26 9.93 -7.45
N CYS A 50 -17.56 11.03 -7.67
CA CYS A 50 -17.00 11.37 -8.98
C CYS A 50 -15.47 11.29 -8.93
N THR A 51 -14.86 10.88 -10.04
CA THR A 51 -13.40 10.92 -10.20
C THR A 51 -12.91 12.36 -10.19
N ARG A 52 -11.62 12.59 -9.91
CA ARG A 52 -11.05 13.93 -9.97
C ARG A 52 -11.14 14.53 -11.37
N GLU A 53 -11.25 15.86 -11.40
CA GLU A 53 -11.25 16.60 -12.65
C GLU A 53 -9.82 16.67 -13.19
N PRO A 54 -9.56 16.32 -14.46
CA PRO A 54 -8.22 16.42 -15.04
C PRO A 54 -7.67 17.85 -15.06
N GLU A 55 -8.51 18.86 -14.84
CA GLU A 55 -8.09 20.25 -14.79
C GLU A 55 -7.44 20.67 -13.47
N THR A 56 -7.76 19.98 -12.37
CA THR A 56 -7.23 20.29 -11.03
C THR A 56 -5.90 19.61 -10.74
N LEU A 57 -5.55 18.58 -11.52
CA LEU A 57 -4.30 17.84 -11.34
C LEU A 57 -3.14 18.52 -12.04
N THR A 58 -2.01 18.58 -11.35
CA THR A 58 -0.73 18.95 -11.95
C THR A 58 -0.15 17.75 -12.67
N PHE A 59 0.24 17.93 -13.93
CA PHE A 59 0.90 16.88 -14.70
C PHE A 59 2.40 17.22 -14.81
N PRO A 60 3.27 16.58 -14.02
CA PRO A 60 4.67 16.98 -13.94
C PRO A 60 5.39 16.83 -15.28
N LEU A 61 6.04 17.90 -15.73
CA LEU A 61 6.95 17.87 -16.87
C LEU A 61 8.39 17.95 -16.37
N ARG A 62 9.19 16.93 -16.64
CA ARG A 62 10.63 16.88 -16.35
C ARG A 62 11.41 16.96 -17.64
N VAL A 63 12.26 17.98 -17.77
CA VAL A 63 13.08 18.19 -18.98
C VAL A 63 14.56 18.13 -18.60
N LEU A 64 15.29 17.19 -19.16
CA LEU A 64 16.74 17.04 -18.95
C LEU A 64 17.50 17.46 -20.20
N PHE A 65 18.35 18.48 -20.06
CA PHE A 65 19.28 18.89 -21.10
C PHE A 65 20.62 18.17 -20.91
N VAL A 66 20.98 17.29 -21.85
CA VAL A 66 22.27 16.58 -21.86
C VAL A 66 23.15 17.22 -22.94
N VAL A 67 24.08 18.07 -22.52
CA VAL A 67 24.79 18.98 -23.43
C VAL A 67 26.29 18.68 -23.47
N ASP A 68 26.78 18.45 -24.68
CA ASP A 68 28.20 18.27 -24.99
C ASP A 68 28.97 19.56 -24.70
N ALA A 69 30.09 19.40 -24.03
CA ALA A 69 31.04 20.45 -23.69
C ALA A 69 32.46 20.03 -24.05
N SER A 70 32.63 19.22 -25.09
CA SER A 70 33.93 18.86 -25.65
C SER A 70 34.67 20.07 -26.26
N VAL A 71 35.98 19.96 -26.46
CA VAL A 71 36.78 21.06 -27.04
C VAL A 71 36.35 21.44 -28.46
N SER A 72 35.76 20.51 -29.23
CA SER A 72 35.23 20.81 -30.58
C SER A 72 34.14 21.89 -30.56
N MET A 73 33.39 21.99 -29.45
CA MET A 73 32.37 23.02 -29.23
C MET A 73 32.92 24.45 -29.32
N GLU A 74 34.21 24.70 -29.05
CA GLU A 74 34.80 26.04 -29.20
C GLU A 74 34.86 26.49 -30.66
N ALA A 75 34.92 25.54 -31.59
CA ALA A 75 34.98 25.81 -33.03
C ALA A 75 33.57 25.85 -33.64
N THR A 76 32.69 24.94 -33.22
CA THR A 76 31.34 24.79 -33.79
C THR A 76 30.31 25.74 -33.18
N ASP A 77 30.45 26.09 -31.90
CA ASP A 77 29.60 27.04 -31.17
C ASP A 77 30.44 27.99 -30.29
N PRO A 78 31.24 28.90 -30.92
CA PRO A 78 32.05 29.86 -30.21
C PRO A 78 31.18 30.89 -29.45
N PRO A 79 31.68 31.46 -28.33
CA PRO A 79 30.96 32.52 -27.62
C PRO A 79 30.74 33.75 -28.51
N ASP A 80 29.54 34.30 -28.46
CA ASP A 80 29.18 35.51 -29.20
C ASP A 80 30.08 36.70 -28.75
N PRO A 81 30.67 37.46 -29.69
CA PRO A 81 31.62 38.53 -29.35
C PRO A 81 31.04 39.71 -28.55
N VAL A 82 29.71 39.85 -28.49
CA VAL A 82 29.00 40.95 -27.83
C VAL A 82 28.47 40.52 -26.47
N THR A 83 27.82 39.36 -26.41
CA THR A 83 27.16 38.86 -25.20
C THR A 83 28.07 37.96 -24.36
N GLY A 84 29.13 37.41 -24.96
CA GLY A 84 30.03 36.43 -24.33
C GLY A 84 29.38 35.08 -24.05
N LEU A 85 28.19 34.82 -24.60
CA LEU A 85 27.43 33.59 -24.46
C LEU A 85 27.51 32.75 -25.72
N THR A 86 27.60 31.43 -25.56
CA THR A 86 27.47 30.47 -26.67
C THR A 86 26.00 30.32 -27.09
N SER A 87 25.76 29.82 -28.31
CA SER A 87 24.41 29.62 -28.82
C SER A 87 23.67 28.53 -28.05
N ARG A 88 24.38 27.49 -27.58
CA ARG A 88 23.80 26.44 -26.73
C ARG A 88 23.33 26.97 -25.37
N GLU A 89 24.11 27.86 -24.75
CA GLU A 89 23.71 28.50 -23.49
C GLU A 89 22.42 29.32 -23.68
N GLN A 90 22.33 30.09 -24.76
CA GLN A 90 21.14 30.88 -25.08
C GLN A 90 19.93 29.98 -25.35
N ALA A 91 20.09 28.94 -26.16
CA ALA A 91 19.00 28.02 -26.51
C ALA A 91 18.42 27.28 -25.30
N VAL A 92 19.29 26.79 -24.40
CA VAL A 92 18.87 26.14 -23.14
C VAL A 92 18.18 27.16 -22.23
N MET A 93 18.79 28.33 -22.03
CA MET A 93 18.24 29.44 -21.24
C MET A 93 16.83 29.84 -21.68
N ASP A 94 16.67 30.12 -22.97
CA ASP A 94 15.40 30.57 -23.54
C ASP A 94 14.33 29.49 -23.44
N THR A 95 14.73 28.23 -23.57
CA THR A 95 13.80 27.10 -23.51
C THR A 95 13.30 26.87 -22.10
N TRP A 96 14.18 26.75 -21.10
CA TRP A 96 13.71 26.57 -19.72
C TRP A 96 12.97 27.82 -19.22
N THR A 97 13.38 29.03 -19.62
CA THR A 97 12.67 30.26 -19.26
C THR A 97 11.25 30.23 -19.80
N ARG A 98 11.06 29.88 -21.07
CA ARG A 98 9.73 29.72 -21.68
C ARG A 98 8.91 28.63 -21.01
N LEU A 99 9.52 27.50 -20.65
CA LEU A 99 8.82 26.41 -19.97
C LEU A 99 8.36 26.81 -18.56
N LEU A 100 9.17 27.53 -17.79
CA LEU A 100 8.77 28.01 -16.46
C LEU A 100 7.77 29.19 -16.52
N ASP A 101 7.80 30.01 -17.58
CA ASP A 101 6.92 31.17 -17.73
C ASP A 101 5.57 30.83 -18.36
N GLN A 102 5.53 29.88 -19.30
CA GLN A 102 4.39 29.59 -20.18
C GLN A 102 4.05 28.10 -20.27
N GLY A 103 4.84 27.23 -19.64
CA GLY A 103 4.60 25.79 -19.64
C GLY A 103 3.52 25.36 -18.65
N PRO A 104 3.30 24.04 -18.53
CA PRO A 104 2.39 23.49 -17.54
C PRO A 104 2.88 23.79 -16.12
N GLU A 105 1.97 23.72 -15.15
CA GLU A 105 2.35 23.82 -13.74
C GLU A 105 3.17 22.60 -13.32
N GLY A 106 4.13 22.80 -12.41
CA GLY A 106 4.99 21.72 -11.93
C GLY A 106 6.14 21.33 -12.88
N VAL A 107 6.51 22.17 -13.85
CA VAL A 107 7.72 21.97 -14.67
C VAL A 107 8.97 22.03 -13.82
N ARG A 108 9.86 21.05 -13.98
CA ARG A 108 11.23 21.11 -13.46
C ARG A 108 12.25 20.73 -14.53
N VAL A 109 13.42 21.34 -14.45
CA VAL A 109 14.47 21.23 -15.46
C VAL A 109 15.76 20.75 -14.83
N GLY A 110 16.39 19.77 -15.47
CA GLY A 110 17.74 19.31 -15.18
C GLY A 110 18.71 19.74 -16.27
N VAL A 111 19.95 20.03 -15.88
CA VAL A 111 21.03 20.36 -16.83
C VAL A 111 22.24 19.48 -16.52
N LEU A 112 22.61 18.65 -17.47
CA LEU A 112 23.75 17.74 -17.43
C LEU A 112 24.77 18.18 -18.47
N ARG A 113 26.01 18.39 -18.02
CA ARG A 113 27.15 18.73 -18.88
C ARG A 113 28.06 17.52 -19.01
N PHE A 114 28.41 17.14 -20.24
CA PHE A 114 29.34 16.04 -20.46
C PHE A 114 30.50 16.39 -21.40
N SER A 115 31.64 15.76 -21.17
CA SER A 115 32.83 15.75 -22.02
C SER A 115 33.54 14.40 -21.85
N ALA A 116 34.74 14.36 -21.26
CA ALA A 116 35.36 13.13 -20.79
C ALA A 116 34.64 12.58 -19.54
N GLU A 117 34.08 13.47 -18.72
CA GLU A 117 33.24 13.17 -17.56
C GLU A 117 31.84 13.72 -17.80
N ALA A 118 30.83 13.09 -17.19
CA ALA A 118 29.45 13.60 -17.17
C ALA A 118 29.10 13.99 -15.74
N GLN A 119 28.49 15.15 -15.57
CA GLN A 119 28.09 15.66 -14.26
C GLN A 119 26.81 16.47 -14.37
N SER A 120 25.89 16.22 -13.44
CA SER A 120 24.77 17.12 -13.20
C SER A 120 25.24 18.52 -12.80
N ARG A 121 24.47 19.53 -13.20
CA ARG A 121 24.67 20.94 -12.82
C ARG A 121 23.50 21.49 -12.01
N THR A 122 22.49 20.67 -11.79
CA THR A 122 21.29 20.98 -11.02
C THR A 122 21.02 20.01 -9.86
N PRO A 123 22.03 19.42 -9.18
CA PRO A 123 21.75 18.58 -8.01
C PRO A 123 21.18 19.42 -6.87
N ILE A 124 20.19 18.88 -6.18
CA ILE A 124 19.58 19.45 -4.98
C ILE A 124 19.63 18.38 -3.90
N ASP A 125 20.22 18.78 -2.78
CA ASP A 125 20.27 18.07 -1.51
C ASP A 125 19.22 18.72 -0.59
N LEU A 126 18.11 18.02 -0.35
CA LEU A 126 16.95 18.49 0.41
C LEU A 126 17.13 18.25 1.91
N ASP A 127 17.82 17.18 2.31
CA ASP A 127 18.00 16.78 3.71
C ASP A 127 19.35 17.19 4.32
N GLY A 128 20.30 17.64 3.49
CA GLY A 128 21.61 18.12 3.89
C GLY A 128 22.62 17.02 4.18
N ASP A 129 22.39 15.79 3.72
CA ASP A 129 23.26 14.63 3.95
C ASP A 129 24.50 14.61 3.02
N GLY A 130 24.53 15.50 2.01
CA GLY A 130 25.59 15.62 1.01
C GLY A 130 25.39 14.75 -0.24
N LEU A 131 24.28 14.04 -0.34
CA LEU A 131 23.78 13.36 -1.53
C LEU A 131 22.71 14.23 -2.19
N ALA A 132 22.34 13.91 -3.43
CA ALA A 132 21.31 14.67 -4.15
C ALA A 132 20.04 13.84 -4.23
N ASP A 133 18.94 14.39 -3.73
CA ASP A 133 17.61 13.79 -3.79
C ASP A 133 16.94 14.00 -5.14
N THR A 134 17.22 15.13 -5.78
CA THR A 134 16.71 15.42 -7.12
C THR A 134 17.72 16.21 -7.94
N TYR A 135 17.62 16.05 -9.26
CA TYR A 135 18.41 16.75 -10.26
C TYR A 135 17.58 17.75 -11.06
N TYR A 136 16.28 17.85 -10.76
CA TYR A 136 15.33 18.69 -11.47
C TYR A 136 14.88 19.85 -10.60
N THR A 137 15.01 21.07 -11.12
CA THR A 137 14.69 22.28 -10.36
C THR A 137 13.81 23.25 -11.15
N ALA A 138 13.08 24.08 -10.43
CA ALA A 138 12.44 25.29 -10.96
C ALA A 138 13.16 26.58 -10.50
N ASP A 139 14.23 26.47 -9.69
CA ASP A 139 14.99 27.64 -9.24
C ASP A 139 15.80 28.23 -10.39
N ARG A 140 15.43 29.45 -10.77
CA ARG A 140 16.08 30.21 -11.83
C ARG A 140 17.54 30.54 -11.52
N THR A 141 17.90 30.67 -10.25
CA THR A 141 19.27 30.99 -9.84
C THR A 141 20.18 29.81 -10.12
N LEU A 142 19.78 28.62 -9.65
CA LEU A 142 20.46 27.37 -9.93
C LEU A 142 20.51 27.07 -11.43
N LEU A 143 19.38 27.18 -12.15
CA LEU A 143 19.35 26.97 -13.61
C LEU A 143 20.23 27.93 -14.38
N THR A 144 20.31 29.20 -13.94
CA THR A 144 21.19 30.18 -14.58
C THR A 144 22.65 29.81 -14.40
N ALA A 145 23.06 29.43 -13.18
CA ALA A 145 24.41 28.99 -12.91
C ALA A 145 24.75 27.69 -13.68
N ALA A 146 23.83 26.74 -13.68
CA ALA A 146 23.95 25.48 -14.41
C ALA A 146 24.11 25.71 -15.91
N THR A 147 23.27 26.56 -16.50
CA THR A 147 23.34 26.89 -17.94
C THR A 147 24.65 27.57 -18.28
N ARG A 148 25.14 28.51 -17.46
CA ARG A 148 26.43 29.19 -17.68
C ARG A 148 27.62 28.24 -17.66
N SER A 149 27.52 27.11 -16.95
CA SER A 149 28.57 26.10 -16.94
C SER A 149 28.75 25.40 -18.29
N LEU A 150 27.72 25.42 -19.16
CA LEU A 150 27.76 24.81 -20.51
C LEU A 150 28.74 25.52 -21.45
N GLY A 151 29.07 26.80 -21.19
CA GLY A 151 30.07 27.54 -21.95
C GLY A 151 31.50 27.05 -21.71
N VAL A 152 31.74 26.27 -20.65
CA VAL A 152 33.06 25.70 -20.34
C VAL A 152 33.26 24.42 -21.14
N THR A 153 34.34 24.37 -21.92
CA THR A 153 34.74 23.22 -22.73
C THR A 153 35.83 22.40 -22.03
N ASP A 154 35.88 21.10 -22.30
CA ASP A 154 36.86 20.16 -21.74
C ASP A 154 37.14 19.00 -22.72
N ARG A 155 38.16 18.18 -22.45
CA ARG A 155 38.84 17.20 -23.33
C ARG A 155 38.00 16.58 -24.47
N THR A 156 37.47 15.38 -24.25
CA THR A 156 36.95 14.47 -25.29
C THR A 156 35.44 14.34 -25.17
N THR A 157 34.82 13.55 -26.06
CA THR A 157 33.36 13.38 -26.16
C THR A 157 32.96 11.96 -25.73
N ASN A 158 32.43 11.79 -24.53
CA ASN A 158 32.01 10.48 -24.01
C ASN A 158 30.48 10.42 -23.83
N PHE A 159 29.79 9.74 -24.76
CA PHE A 159 28.33 9.64 -24.74
C PHE A 159 27.86 8.67 -23.67
N SER A 160 28.61 7.60 -23.41
CA SER A 160 28.24 6.56 -22.44
C SER A 160 28.21 7.11 -21.02
N ASN A 161 29.19 7.94 -20.66
CA ASN A 161 29.18 8.63 -19.37
C ASN A 161 27.96 9.55 -19.26
N ALA A 162 27.62 10.27 -20.33
CA ALA A 162 26.47 11.17 -20.36
C ALA A 162 25.14 10.42 -20.18
N LEU A 163 24.98 9.30 -20.87
CA LEU A 163 23.78 8.47 -20.78
C LEU A 163 23.69 7.72 -19.45
N GLY A 164 24.83 7.28 -18.90
CA GLY A 164 24.89 6.67 -17.57
C GLY A 164 24.50 7.65 -16.46
N GLU A 165 24.99 8.90 -16.53
CA GLU A 165 24.58 9.96 -15.61
C GLU A 165 23.10 10.31 -15.77
N ALA A 166 22.61 10.46 -17.01
CA ALA A 166 21.18 10.70 -17.26
C ALA A 166 20.29 9.57 -16.73
N TYR A 167 20.74 8.32 -16.84
CA TYR A 167 20.04 7.16 -16.27
C TYR A 167 20.00 7.23 -14.74
N PHE A 168 21.12 7.61 -14.11
CA PHE A 168 21.19 7.78 -12.67
C PHE A 168 20.25 8.91 -12.19
N GLU A 169 20.31 10.09 -12.82
CA GLU A 169 19.44 11.22 -12.46
C GLU A 169 17.95 10.88 -12.60
N MET A 170 17.55 10.19 -13.67
CA MET A 170 16.17 9.74 -13.86
C MET A 170 15.75 8.70 -12.84
N ARG A 171 16.62 7.70 -12.57
CA ARG A 171 16.31 6.64 -11.62
C ARG A 171 16.10 7.21 -10.22
N THR A 172 16.94 8.14 -9.78
CA THR A 172 16.78 8.79 -8.48
C THR A 172 15.45 9.54 -8.40
N GLU A 173 15.08 10.29 -9.44
CA GLU A 173 13.78 10.99 -9.48
C GLU A 173 12.60 10.00 -9.47
N PHE A 174 12.69 8.85 -10.17
CA PHE A 174 11.61 7.87 -10.19
C PHE A 174 11.42 7.15 -8.86
N ILE A 175 12.51 6.83 -8.16
CA ILE A 175 12.44 6.17 -6.84
C ILE A 175 11.83 7.12 -5.81
N ALA A 176 12.13 8.42 -5.89
CA ALA A 176 11.64 9.40 -4.94
C ALA A 176 10.22 9.93 -5.23
N ALA A 177 9.68 9.69 -6.43
CA ALA A 177 8.39 10.22 -6.85
C ALA A 177 7.26 9.26 -6.52
N ASP A 178 6.14 9.81 -6.04
CA ASP A 178 4.94 9.03 -5.74
C ASP A 178 4.51 8.20 -6.96
N LEU A 179 4.23 6.91 -6.78
CA LEU A 179 3.92 5.97 -7.86
C LEU A 179 2.70 6.42 -8.66
N GLU A 180 1.70 7.02 -8.00
CA GLU A 180 0.48 7.54 -8.62
C GLU A 180 0.75 8.74 -9.55
N SER A 181 1.85 9.47 -9.33
CA SER A 181 2.21 10.68 -10.09
C SER A 181 2.94 10.35 -11.39
N LEU A 182 3.67 9.22 -11.44
CA LEU A 182 4.49 8.81 -12.57
C LEU A 182 3.67 8.59 -13.86
N PRO A 183 2.50 7.93 -13.85
CA PRO A 183 1.63 7.77 -15.02
C PRO A 183 1.07 9.08 -15.57
N LEU A 184 1.05 10.14 -14.75
CA LEU A 184 0.60 11.48 -15.12
C LEU A 184 1.75 12.39 -15.56
N SER A 185 2.99 11.92 -15.43
CA SER A 185 4.18 12.70 -15.73
C SER A 185 4.68 12.51 -17.17
N LYS A 186 5.43 13.51 -17.65
CA LYS A 186 6.16 13.43 -18.93
C LYS A 186 7.62 13.77 -18.74
N TYR A 187 8.49 12.88 -19.19
CA TYR A 187 9.95 13.02 -19.13
C TYR A 187 10.53 13.21 -20.53
N VAL A 188 11.28 14.29 -20.71
CA VAL A 188 11.84 14.70 -22.01
C VAL A 188 13.34 14.90 -21.87
N ILE A 189 14.13 14.07 -22.56
CA ILE A 189 15.58 14.26 -22.67
C ILE A 189 15.89 14.97 -23.99
N ILE A 190 16.78 15.96 -23.93
CA ILE A 190 17.33 16.65 -25.10
C ILE A 190 18.84 16.50 -25.09
N PHE A 191 19.35 15.67 -25.99
CA PHE A 191 20.77 15.39 -26.15
C PHE A 191 21.38 16.25 -27.26
N LEU A 192 22.37 17.08 -26.96
CA LEU A 192 23.00 18.02 -27.90
C LEU A 192 24.50 17.71 -28.04
N SER A 193 24.99 17.53 -29.27
CA SER A 193 26.42 17.34 -29.57
C SER A 193 26.81 17.86 -30.97
N ASP A 194 28.09 18.17 -31.19
CA ASP A 194 28.67 18.47 -32.53
C ASP A 194 29.53 17.34 -33.11
N GLY A 195 29.75 16.28 -32.33
CA GLY A 195 30.85 15.35 -32.55
C GLY A 195 30.42 13.90 -32.65
N ILE A 196 31.40 13.07 -33.00
CA ILE A 196 31.31 11.62 -32.80
C ILE A 196 31.84 11.28 -31.40
N PRO A 197 31.32 10.23 -30.75
CA PRO A 197 31.89 9.73 -29.51
C PRO A 197 33.36 9.34 -29.70
N ASP A 198 34.19 9.66 -28.71
CA ASP A 198 35.60 9.29 -28.69
C ASP A 198 35.76 7.82 -28.32
N THR A 199 36.15 7.01 -29.30
CA THR A 199 36.39 5.57 -29.13
C THR A 199 37.89 5.33 -28.97
N ASP A 200 38.46 5.63 -27.81
CA ASP A 200 39.89 5.42 -27.58
C ASP A 200 40.20 3.90 -27.61
N ASP A 201 41.03 3.46 -28.56
CA ASP A 201 41.32 2.04 -28.90
C ASP A 201 41.93 1.21 -27.72
N THR A 202 42.25 1.85 -26.59
CA THR A 202 42.83 1.20 -25.42
C THR A 202 41.84 0.88 -24.31
N ASP A 203 40.63 1.44 -24.34
CA ASP A 203 39.57 1.18 -23.37
C ASP A 203 38.24 0.99 -24.11
N SER A 204 38.12 -0.17 -24.76
CA SER A 204 36.95 -0.60 -25.52
C SER A 204 35.76 -0.97 -24.61
N ARG A 205 35.39 -0.11 -23.67
CA ARG A 205 34.22 -0.32 -22.82
C ARG A 205 33.35 0.93 -22.84
N GLY A 206 32.25 0.88 -23.58
CA GLY A 206 31.08 1.72 -23.37
C GLY A 206 30.70 2.65 -24.52
N ASN A 207 31.64 3.18 -25.30
CA ASN A 207 31.39 4.28 -26.25
C ASN A 207 31.23 3.82 -27.71
N ALA A 208 31.04 2.52 -27.95
CA ALA A 208 30.67 2.01 -29.26
C ALA A 208 29.21 2.35 -29.60
N GLU A 209 28.89 2.45 -30.89
CA GLU A 209 27.51 2.75 -31.34
C GLU A 209 26.47 1.80 -30.73
N ASP A 210 26.74 0.50 -30.71
CA ASP A 210 25.80 -0.49 -30.16
C ASP A 210 25.53 -0.28 -28.66
N GLU A 211 26.57 0.01 -27.87
CA GLU A 211 26.47 0.25 -26.42
C GLU A 211 25.73 1.58 -26.11
N ILE A 212 25.94 2.60 -26.93
CA ILE A 212 25.22 3.89 -26.83
C ILE A 212 23.72 3.68 -27.10
N LEU A 213 23.37 2.90 -28.13
CA LEU A 213 21.98 2.60 -28.45
C LEU A 213 21.32 1.74 -27.36
N GLU A 214 22.04 0.77 -26.80
CA GLU A 214 21.58 -0.01 -25.64
C GLU A 214 21.34 0.88 -24.41
N SER A 215 22.17 1.90 -24.19
CA SER A 215 21.99 2.86 -23.09
C SER A 215 20.73 3.71 -23.27
N VAL A 216 20.38 4.10 -24.50
CA VAL A 216 19.11 4.78 -24.79
C VAL A 216 17.92 3.84 -24.61
N ASP A 217 18.05 2.57 -25.03
CA ASP A 217 17.03 1.55 -24.78
C ASP A 217 16.83 1.37 -23.26
N ALA A 218 17.90 1.36 -22.45
CA ALA A 218 17.83 1.25 -20.99
C ALA A 218 17.06 2.40 -20.33
N LEU A 219 17.21 3.65 -20.81
CA LEU A 219 16.41 4.79 -20.34
C LEU A 219 14.92 4.60 -20.64
N ASN A 220 14.60 4.06 -21.83
CA ASN A 220 13.23 3.79 -22.23
C ASN A 220 12.62 2.64 -21.43
N GLU A 221 13.38 1.57 -21.17
CA GLU A 221 12.94 0.47 -20.32
C GLU A 221 12.76 0.92 -18.87
N LEU A 222 13.65 1.78 -18.34
CA LEU A 222 13.48 2.38 -17.02
C LEU A 222 12.15 3.14 -16.92
N ALA A 223 11.85 4.01 -17.88
CA ALA A 223 10.58 4.74 -17.90
C ALA A 223 9.35 3.82 -17.99
N LYS A 224 9.46 2.67 -18.68
CA LYS A 224 8.38 1.67 -18.74
C LYS A 224 8.21 0.90 -17.43
N THR A 225 9.31 0.50 -16.78
CA THR A 225 9.27 -0.21 -15.49
C THR A 225 8.52 0.61 -14.45
N PHE A 226 8.79 1.92 -14.41
CA PHE A 226 8.12 2.88 -13.52
C PHE A 226 6.79 3.42 -14.09
N ARG A 227 6.27 2.85 -15.18
CA ARG A 227 4.97 3.20 -15.81
C ARG A 227 4.78 4.70 -16.06
N VAL A 228 5.84 5.39 -16.49
CA VAL A 228 5.82 6.85 -16.73
C VAL A 228 4.85 7.20 -17.86
N GLY A 229 4.03 8.23 -17.66
CA GLY A 229 2.97 8.65 -18.58
C GLY A 229 3.44 9.00 -19.99
N GLY A 230 4.66 9.51 -20.13
CA GLY A 230 5.31 9.67 -21.42
C GLY A 230 6.82 9.90 -21.30
N PHE A 231 7.59 9.22 -22.13
CA PHE A 231 9.04 9.40 -22.23
C PHE A 231 9.45 9.69 -23.68
N SER A 232 10.31 10.68 -23.87
CA SER A 232 10.88 10.98 -25.20
C SER A 232 12.33 11.44 -25.12
N PHE A 233 13.17 10.86 -25.98
CA PHE A 233 14.59 11.16 -26.11
C PHE A 233 14.84 11.85 -27.45
N HIS A 234 15.08 13.15 -27.41
CA HIS A 234 15.34 13.97 -28.58
C HIS A 234 16.84 14.23 -28.73
N THR A 235 17.29 14.35 -29.97
CA THR A 235 18.70 14.61 -30.27
C THR A 235 18.86 15.81 -31.18
N ALA A 236 19.90 16.60 -30.94
CA ALA A 236 20.26 17.76 -31.72
C ALA A 236 21.74 17.70 -32.13
N TYR A 237 22.01 17.97 -33.40
CA TYR A 237 23.36 18.02 -33.96
C TYR A 237 23.75 19.44 -34.37
N ILE A 238 24.92 19.93 -33.93
CA ILE A 238 25.50 21.20 -34.37
C ILE A 238 26.55 20.90 -35.45
N SER A 239 26.32 21.35 -36.68
CA SER A 239 27.29 21.11 -37.77
C SER A 239 28.40 22.15 -37.79
N GLY A 240 29.64 21.70 -37.95
CA GLY A 240 30.81 22.55 -38.21
C GLY A 240 30.83 23.19 -39.62
N GLY A 241 29.88 22.86 -40.51
CA GLY A 241 29.73 23.47 -41.83
C GLY A 241 30.56 22.83 -42.96
N ASP A 242 31.43 21.88 -42.63
CA ASP A 242 32.36 21.27 -43.59
C ASP A 242 31.76 20.06 -44.33
N GLY A 243 30.59 19.59 -43.91
CA GLY A 243 29.89 18.45 -44.53
C GLY A 243 30.76 17.17 -44.55
N SER A 244 31.62 17.04 -43.54
CA SER A 244 32.64 16.00 -43.45
C SER A 244 32.01 14.61 -43.35
N ALA A 245 32.80 13.55 -43.61
CA ALA A 245 32.33 12.18 -43.38
C ALA A 245 31.98 11.94 -41.89
N GLY A 246 32.66 12.64 -40.97
CA GLY A 246 32.39 12.59 -39.53
C GLY A 246 31.02 13.15 -39.17
N ASP A 247 30.62 14.30 -39.73
CA ASP A 247 29.30 14.90 -39.50
C ASP A 247 28.18 13.92 -39.89
N ARG A 248 28.34 13.17 -40.98
CA ARG A 248 27.33 12.19 -41.40
C ARG A 248 27.22 11.01 -40.46
N ILE A 249 28.34 10.55 -39.89
CA ILE A 249 28.37 9.46 -38.92
C ILE A 249 27.71 9.91 -37.61
N ALA A 250 28.06 11.10 -37.11
CA ALA A 250 27.45 11.68 -35.92
C ALA A 250 25.93 11.89 -36.09
N GLN A 251 25.50 12.44 -37.23
CA GLN A 251 24.08 12.62 -37.52
C GLN A 251 23.33 11.30 -37.63
N ASP A 252 23.91 10.26 -38.24
CA ASP A 252 23.30 8.94 -38.34
C ASP A 252 23.13 8.29 -36.95
N LEU A 253 24.15 8.38 -36.10
CA LEU A 253 24.09 7.90 -34.71
C LEU A 253 23.00 8.63 -33.91
N LEU A 254 22.99 9.97 -33.92
CA LEU A 254 21.99 10.76 -33.20
C LEU A 254 20.56 10.50 -33.73
N GLN A 255 20.39 10.33 -35.05
CA GLN A 255 19.10 9.91 -35.61
C GLN A 255 18.65 8.55 -35.09
N LYS A 256 19.58 7.58 -34.98
CA LYS A 256 19.28 6.26 -34.40
C LYS A 256 18.92 6.38 -32.93
N MET A 257 19.65 7.17 -32.15
CA MET A 257 19.36 7.42 -30.72
C MET A 257 17.96 8.02 -30.53
N ALA A 258 17.63 9.11 -31.24
CA ALA A 258 16.29 9.71 -31.16
C ALA A 258 15.20 8.72 -31.56
N LYS A 259 15.44 7.90 -32.58
CA LYS A 259 14.49 6.87 -33.00
C LYS A 259 14.30 5.78 -31.93
N ARG A 260 15.35 5.40 -31.19
CA ARG A 260 15.26 4.40 -30.11
C ARG A 260 14.46 4.92 -28.91
N GLY A 261 14.68 6.16 -28.50
CA GLY A 261 13.93 6.76 -27.41
C GLY A 261 12.66 7.51 -27.84
N ASN A 262 11.99 7.09 -28.92
CA ASN A 262 10.71 7.65 -29.39
C ASN A 262 10.66 9.18 -29.57
N GLY A 263 11.80 9.82 -29.82
CA GLY A 263 11.90 11.26 -30.02
C GLY A 263 12.19 11.64 -31.46
N SER A 264 12.73 12.85 -31.60
CA SER A 264 12.98 13.48 -32.90
C SER A 264 14.40 14.01 -32.99
N PHE A 265 14.95 13.96 -34.20
CA PHE A 265 16.28 14.48 -34.51
C PHE A 265 16.20 15.81 -35.25
N ARG A 266 17.07 16.76 -34.87
CA ARG A 266 17.28 18.02 -35.60
C ARG A 266 18.77 18.26 -35.80
N SER A 267 19.16 18.74 -36.99
CA SER A 267 20.49 19.27 -37.24
C SER A 267 20.41 20.77 -37.50
N PHE A 268 21.33 21.51 -36.89
CA PHE A 268 21.54 22.95 -37.08
C PHE A 268 22.77 23.16 -37.96
N ALA A 269 22.64 24.01 -38.98
CA ALA A 269 23.78 24.41 -39.78
C ALA A 269 24.72 25.31 -38.96
N SER A 270 25.99 25.40 -39.37
CA SER A 270 26.96 26.29 -38.73
C SER A 270 26.45 27.75 -38.75
N GLY A 271 26.36 28.36 -37.57
CA GLY A 271 25.84 29.71 -37.37
C GLY A 271 24.30 29.85 -37.45
N GLU A 272 23.56 28.75 -37.58
CA GLU A 272 22.10 28.74 -37.37
C GLU A 272 21.79 28.88 -35.87
N GLU A 273 20.77 29.66 -35.53
CA GLU A 273 20.30 29.81 -34.16
C GLU A 273 19.71 28.49 -33.63
N ILE A 274 20.28 27.99 -32.53
CA ILE A 274 19.85 26.74 -31.90
C ILE A 274 18.53 27.00 -31.17
N ASN A 275 17.53 26.13 -31.41
CA ASN A 275 16.25 26.18 -30.70
C ASN A 275 15.64 24.79 -30.58
N PHE A 276 14.85 24.54 -29.53
CA PHE A 276 14.23 23.24 -29.28
C PHE A 276 12.74 23.21 -29.68
N LEU A 277 12.34 23.95 -30.72
CA LEU A 277 10.94 24.00 -31.18
C LEU A 277 10.43 22.69 -31.79
N PHE A 278 11.35 21.78 -32.15
CA PHE A 278 11.03 20.46 -32.69
C PHE A 278 10.64 19.45 -31.59
N VAL A 279 10.77 19.82 -30.31
CA VAL A 279 10.42 19.02 -29.15
C VAL A 279 9.01 19.37 -28.69
N ASP A 280 8.18 18.35 -28.49
CA ASP A 280 6.82 18.52 -27.98
C ASP A 280 6.80 18.47 -26.45
N PHE A 281 6.58 19.62 -25.82
CA PHE A 281 6.44 19.75 -24.37
C PHE A 281 4.97 19.71 -23.90
N SER A 282 4.03 19.45 -24.80
CA SER A 282 2.60 19.39 -24.44
C SER A 282 2.34 18.20 -23.53
N VAL A 283 1.54 18.43 -22.49
CA VAL A 283 1.08 17.38 -21.57
C VAL A 283 -0.41 17.15 -21.82
N LEU A 284 -0.80 15.89 -22.00
CA LEU A 284 -2.18 15.51 -22.30
C LEU A 284 -2.92 15.29 -20.98
N LYS A 285 -3.99 16.04 -20.77
CA LYS A 285 -4.93 15.80 -19.66
C LYS A 285 -5.75 14.56 -19.99
N ARG A 286 -5.77 13.57 -19.08
CA ARG A 286 -6.49 12.30 -19.23
C ARG A 286 -7.74 12.31 -18.36
N VAL A 287 -8.82 11.70 -18.85
CA VAL A 287 -10.04 11.47 -18.04
C VAL A 287 -9.82 10.25 -17.17
N PHE A 288 -10.30 10.29 -15.93
CA PHE A 288 -10.17 9.20 -14.98
C PHE A 288 -11.43 8.32 -14.97
N THR A 289 -11.22 7.05 -14.63
CA THR A 289 -12.26 6.05 -14.36
C THR A 289 -11.97 5.39 -13.03
N MET A 290 -13.00 4.86 -12.38
CA MET A 290 -12.83 4.04 -11.18
C MET A 290 -12.13 2.73 -11.54
N LYS A 291 -11.04 2.40 -10.84
CA LYS A 291 -10.31 1.13 -10.92
C LYS A 291 -10.88 0.14 -9.92
N SER A 292 -10.99 0.57 -8.66
CA SER A 292 -11.47 -0.25 -7.55
C SER A 292 -12.29 0.59 -6.56
N LEU A 293 -13.22 -0.07 -5.87
CA LEU A 293 -13.96 0.48 -4.74
C LEU A 293 -14.02 -0.62 -3.67
N ILE A 294 -13.26 -0.47 -2.59
CA ILE A 294 -13.08 -1.50 -1.58
C ILE A 294 -13.58 -0.94 -0.25
N ALA A 295 -14.49 -1.66 0.40
CA ALA A 295 -14.89 -1.39 1.76
C ALA A 295 -14.32 -2.45 2.69
N VAL A 296 -13.67 -2.03 3.76
CA VAL A 296 -13.11 -2.92 4.78
C VAL A 296 -13.61 -2.49 6.15
N ASN A 297 -13.95 -3.45 7.00
CA ASN A 297 -14.11 -3.19 8.43
C ASN A 297 -12.80 -3.56 9.11
N LEU A 298 -12.07 -2.56 9.61
CA LEU A 298 -10.76 -2.77 10.23
C LEU A 298 -10.86 -3.57 11.52
N ASN A 299 -12.05 -3.76 12.10
CA ASN A 299 -12.19 -4.55 13.32
C ASN A 299 -12.57 -6.02 13.06
N VAL A 300 -12.67 -6.41 11.79
CA VAL A 300 -12.99 -7.79 11.38
C VAL A 300 -11.78 -8.39 10.69
N ILE A 301 -11.30 -9.52 11.20
CA ILE A 301 -10.25 -10.31 10.59
C ILE A 301 -10.72 -11.73 10.30
N GLN A 302 -10.21 -12.35 9.24
CA GLN A 302 -10.55 -13.73 8.84
C GLN A 302 -9.31 -14.56 8.55
N ASP A 303 -8.20 -14.26 9.23
CA ASP A 303 -6.90 -14.89 9.06
C ASP A 303 -6.90 -16.35 9.54
N LEU A 304 -6.64 -17.31 8.63
CA LEU A 304 -6.57 -18.75 8.94
C LEU A 304 -5.43 -19.10 9.91
N ARG A 305 -4.32 -18.36 9.89
CA ARG A 305 -3.17 -18.55 10.78
C ARG A 305 -3.49 -18.20 12.23
N GLN A 306 -4.47 -17.31 12.43
CA GLN A 306 -4.95 -16.88 13.74
C GLN A 306 -6.10 -17.76 14.27
N VAL A 307 -6.66 -18.64 13.43
CA VAL A 307 -7.64 -19.62 13.88
C VAL A 307 -6.97 -20.63 14.83
N PRO A 308 -7.49 -20.83 16.05
CA PRO A 308 -6.91 -21.77 17.00
C PRO A 308 -6.93 -23.21 16.49
N ASP A 309 -5.84 -23.95 16.71
CA ASP A 309 -5.83 -25.39 16.43
C ASP A 309 -6.74 -26.13 17.42
N VAL A 310 -7.83 -26.69 16.91
CA VAL A 310 -8.83 -27.42 17.68
C VAL A 310 -8.21 -28.66 18.36
N ASP A 311 -7.23 -29.31 17.75
CA ASP A 311 -6.55 -30.47 18.35
C ASP A 311 -5.65 -30.04 19.52
N GLU A 312 -5.04 -28.86 19.44
CA GLU A 312 -4.26 -28.26 20.53
C GLU A 312 -5.16 -27.81 21.69
N LEU A 313 -6.32 -27.21 21.38
CA LEU A 313 -7.37 -26.85 22.35
C LEU A 313 -7.95 -28.07 23.07
N LEU A 314 -8.22 -29.16 22.35
CA LEU A 314 -8.74 -30.39 22.97
C LEU A 314 -7.68 -31.10 23.83
N ALA A 315 -6.39 -30.96 23.47
CA ALA A 315 -5.28 -31.50 24.24
C ALA A 315 -5.01 -30.70 25.53
N SER A 316 -5.12 -29.37 25.50
CA SER A 316 -4.95 -28.50 26.69
C SER A 316 -6.07 -28.70 27.72
N LEU A 317 -7.28 -29.06 27.28
CA LEU A 317 -8.43 -29.37 28.12
C LEU A 317 -8.42 -30.77 28.75
N ASN A 318 -7.37 -31.57 28.53
CA ASN A 318 -7.24 -32.93 29.09
C ASN A 318 -8.46 -33.85 28.82
N LEU A 319 -9.21 -33.60 27.73
CA LEU A 319 -10.34 -34.42 27.28
C LEU A 319 -9.90 -35.63 26.45
N GLY A 320 -8.58 -35.82 26.29
CA GLY A 320 -7.95 -36.86 25.47
C GLY A 320 -7.61 -38.18 26.17
N ALA A 321 -8.33 -38.60 27.23
CA ALA A 321 -8.09 -39.91 27.86
C ALA A 321 -9.39 -40.71 28.11
N GLU A 322 -9.54 -41.76 27.29
CA GLU A 322 -10.32 -43.00 27.52
C GLU A 322 -11.86 -42.90 27.44
N LEU A 323 -12.38 -42.91 26.21
CA LEU A 323 -13.63 -43.64 25.92
C LEU A 323 -13.28 -45.10 25.60
N GLU A 324 -13.00 -45.91 26.64
CA GLU A 324 -13.18 -47.36 26.55
C GLU A 324 -14.54 -47.72 27.14
N ASP A 325 -15.32 -48.47 26.36
CA ASP A 325 -16.60 -49.06 26.72
C ASP A 325 -16.56 -49.73 28.12
N GLU A 326 -17.31 -49.20 29.10
CA GLU A 326 -17.99 -50.02 30.11
C GLU A 326 -19.00 -49.21 30.96
N ASP A 327 -20.25 -49.68 30.95
CA ASP A 327 -21.35 -49.45 31.90
C ASP A 327 -21.83 -48.00 32.18
N VAL A 328 -22.81 -47.56 31.36
CA VAL A 328 -23.77 -46.52 31.74
C VAL A 328 -24.69 -47.06 32.84
N ALA A 329 -24.25 -46.99 34.09
CA ALA A 329 -25.13 -47.13 35.24
C ALA A 329 -26.02 -45.88 35.31
N ALA A 330 -27.32 -46.10 35.09
CA ALA A 330 -28.36 -45.09 35.25
C ALA A 330 -28.21 -44.35 36.59
N VAL A 331 -27.96 -43.05 36.51
CA VAL A 331 -28.21 -42.13 37.62
C VAL A 331 -29.67 -41.72 37.49
N ASP A 332 -30.50 -42.29 38.37
CA ASP A 332 -31.90 -41.92 38.54
C ASP A 332 -32.00 -40.41 38.82
N VAL A 333 -32.62 -39.68 37.89
CA VAL A 333 -33.05 -38.30 38.11
C VAL A 333 -34.28 -38.36 39.01
N ALA A 334 -34.10 -37.99 40.28
CA ALA A 334 -35.22 -37.70 41.16
C ALA A 334 -35.82 -36.34 40.74
N GLU A 335 -37.10 -36.37 40.35
CA GLU A 335 -37.95 -35.19 40.23
C GLU A 335 -38.13 -34.57 41.62
N ASP A 336 -37.52 -33.41 41.88
CA ASP A 336 -38.12 -32.30 42.64
C ASP A 336 -37.18 -31.09 42.65
N ASP A 337 -37.70 -29.98 42.13
CA ASP A 337 -37.47 -28.57 42.49
C ASP A 337 -37.35 -27.68 41.25
N ALA A 338 -38.53 -27.28 40.76
CA ALA A 338 -38.70 -26.14 39.87
C ALA A 338 -38.69 -24.86 40.72
N ASP A 339 -37.55 -24.19 40.81
CA ASP A 339 -37.42 -22.73 40.96
C ASP A 339 -35.93 -22.33 41.03
N ALA A 340 -35.32 -22.09 39.87
CA ALA A 340 -34.19 -21.17 39.68
C ALA A 340 -33.87 -21.10 38.17
N ALA A 341 -34.57 -20.24 37.44
CA ALA A 341 -33.99 -19.69 36.22
C ALA A 341 -33.04 -18.57 36.68
N GLU A 342 -31.75 -18.87 36.82
CA GLU A 342 -30.73 -17.83 36.76
C GLU A 342 -30.67 -17.34 35.32
N GLU A 343 -31.11 -16.10 35.11
CA GLU A 343 -30.74 -15.33 33.93
C GLU A 343 -29.21 -15.22 33.95
N VAL A 344 -28.54 -15.76 32.92
CA VAL A 344 -27.15 -15.43 32.65
C VAL A 344 -27.16 -13.97 32.18
N GLU A 345 -26.93 -13.03 33.11
CA GLU A 345 -26.62 -11.64 32.75
C GLU A 345 -25.30 -11.67 31.98
N LEU A 346 -25.36 -11.32 30.68
CA LEU A 346 -24.18 -11.05 29.86
C LEU A 346 -23.51 -9.80 30.42
N THR A 347 -22.43 -9.97 31.15
CA THR A 347 -21.60 -8.88 31.66
C THR A 347 -20.83 -8.23 30.50
N PRO A 348 -20.62 -6.89 30.52
CA PRO A 348 -19.69 -6.23 29.60
C PRO A 348 -18.29 -6.85 29.69
N LEU A 349 -17.61 -7.00 28.56
CA LEU A 349 -16.24 -7.54 28.47
C LEU A 349 -15.29 -6.58 29.18
N THR A 350 -14.44 -7.07 30.09
CA THR A 350 -13.32 -6.31 30.68
C THR A 350 -12.05 -7.14 30.54
N LEU A 351 -10.89 -6.51 30.30
CA LEU A 351 -9.59 -7.20 30.22
C LEU A 351 -9.35 -8.16 31.40
N ASP A 352 -9.76 -7.77 32.62
CA ASP A 352 -9.66 -8.56 33.86
C ASP A 352 -10.57 -9.82 33.94
N SER A 353 -11.47 -10.04 32.98
CA SER A 353 -12.43 -11.15 33.01
C SER A 353 -11.99 -12.39 32.23
N LEU A 354 -10.80 -12.34 31.62
CA LEU A 354 -10.21 -13.43 30.85
C LEU A 354 -9.31 -14.29 31.76
N ASP A 355 -9.93 -15.08 32.66
CA ASP A 355 -9.20 -16.04 33.49
C ASP A 355 -8.52 -17.13 32.61
N ASP A 356 -7.24 -17.41 32.86
CA ASP A 356 -6.34 -18.34 32.15
C ASP A 356 -6.86 -19.77 31.91
N ASP A 357 -7.89 -20.21 32.64
CA ASP A 357 -8.36 -21.60 32.63
C ASP A 357 -9.59 -21.86 31.73
N ILE A 358 -10.14 -20.85 31.04
CA ILE A 358 -11.25 -21.02 30.07
C ILE A 358 -11.03 -20.13 28.84
N VAL A 359 -10.02 -20.45 28.04
CA VAL A 359 -9.95 -20.08 26.60
C VAL A 359 -10.93 -20.93 25.75
N LEU A 360 -11.95 -21.50 26.41
CA LEU A 360 -13.09 -22.14 25.76
C LEU A 360 -14.07 -21.04 25.32
N VAL A 361 -13.71 -20.39 24.21
CA VAL A 361 -14.66 -19.83 23.25
C VAL A 361 -15.62 -18.81 23.87
N ASN A 362 -15.11 -17.61 24.15
CA ASN A 362 -15.99 -16.48 24.36
C ASN A 362 -16.77 -16.21 23.05
N PRO A 363 -18.12 -16.35 23.01
CA PRO A 363 -18.92 -16.17 21.79
C PRO A 363 -18.94 -14.73 21.24
N MET A 364 -18.14 -13.85 21.84
CA MET A 364 -17.91 -12.46 21.48
C MET A 364 -16.59 -12.22 20.77
N SER A 365 -15.61 -13.14 20.83
CA SER A 365 -14.29 -12.96 20.15
C SER A 365 -14.32 -13.35 18.67
N PHE A 366 -15.40 -13.97 18.19
CA PHE A 366 -15.67 -14.21 16.77
C PHE A 366 -17.17 -14.39 16.52
N VAL A 367 -17.55 -14.40 15.26
CA VAL A 367 -18.92 -14.63 14.79
C VAL A 367 -19.09 -16.09 14.40
N ASP A 368 -19.64 -16.89 15.31
CA ASP A 368 -19.98 -18.30 15.08
C ASP A 368 -21.16 -18.44 14.11
N LEU A 369 -20.87 -18.72 12.84
CA LEU A 369 -21.85 -18.79 11.75
C LEU A 369 -22.35 -20.22 11.53
N ASN A 370 -21.54 -21.21 11.88
CA ASN A 370 -21.84 -22.62 11.70
C ASN A 370 -22.33 -23.30 13.00
N GLY A 371 -22.34 -22.58 14.13
CA GLY A 371 -22.75 -23.03 15.46
C GLY A 371 -21.84 -24.11 16.03
N SER A 372 -20.58 -24.14 15.60
CA SER A 372 -19.54 -25.06 16.10
C SER A 372 -19.00 -24.61 17.46
N SER A 373 -19.17 -23.32 17.78
CA SER A 373 -18.54 -22.67 18.91
C SER A 373 -17.02 -22.83 18.89
N VAL A 374 -16.41 -22.90 17.72
CA VAL A 374 -14.96 -22.77 17.52
C VAL A 374 -14.77 -21.92 16.27
N ALA A 375 -13.81 -21.00 16.29
CA ALA A 375 -13.52 -20.23 15.08
C ALA A 375 -13.03 -21.20 13.99
N GLU A 376 -13.60 -21.11 12.80
CA GLU A 376 -13.19 -21.89 11.63
C GLU A 376 -12.89 -20.96 10.45
N CYS A 377 -12.35 -21.55 9.38
CA CYS A 377 -12.16 -20.91 8.08
C CYS A 377 -13.37 -20.04 7.66
N GLY A 378 -13.11 -18.77 7.35
CA GLY A 378 -14.12 -17.81 6.86
C GLY A 378 -15.04 -17.24 7.95
N GLU A 379 -14.84 -17.57 9.23
CA GLU A 379 -15.60 -16.94 10.32
C GLU A 379 -14.95 -15.62 10.77
N PRO A 380 -15.69 -14.50 10.80
CA PRO A 380 -15.18 -13.21 11.28
C PRO A 380 -14.69 -13.27 12.73
N MET A 381 -13.42 -12.97 12.97
CA MET A 381 -12.83 -12.76 14.29
C MET A 381 -12.79 -11.27 14.63
N VAL A 382 -12.78 -10.97 15.93
CA VAL A 382 -12.73 -9.59 16.45
C VAL A 382 -11.28 -9.15 16.61
N ASP A 383 -11.02 -7.94 16.16
CA ASP A 383 -9.75 -7.21 16.22
C ASP A 383 -10.12 -5.78 16.68
N SER A 384 -9.85 -5.47 17.94
CA SER A 384 -10.48 -4.34 18.64
C SER A 384 -9.83 -2.99 18.36
N ASP A 385 -8.53 -2.96 18.06
CA ASP A 385 -7.79 -1.76 17.65
C ASP A 385 -7.59 -1.63 16.13
N GLY A 386 -7.78 -2.72 15.40
CA GLY A 386 -7.76 -2.78 13.96
C GLY A 386 -6.38 -2.91 13.34
N ASP A 387 -5.37 -3.38 14.06
CA ASP A 387 -4.03 -3.65 13.52
C ASP A 387 -3.97 -4.91 12.63
N GLY A 388 -4.95 -5.81 12.77
CA GLY A 388 -5.09 -7.05 12.02
C GLY A 388 -4.69 -8.31 12.80
N LEU A 389 -4.18 -8.19 14.02
CA LEU A 389 -4.10 -9.26 15.00
C LEU A 389 -5.43 -9.34 15.76
N SER A 390 -5.95 -10.55 15.95
CA SER A 390 -7.23 -10.73 16.65
C SER A 390 -7.04 -10.69 18.16
N ASP A 391 -8.03 -10.15 18.87
CA ASP A 391 -8.10 -10.10 20.34
C ASP A 391 -7.79 -11.47 20.97
N LEU A 392 -8.19 -12.54 20.29
CA LEU A 392 -7.96 -13.93 20.73
C LEU A 392 -6.47 -14.30 20.74
N ILE A 393 -5.71 -13.86 19.74
CA ILE A 393 -4.28 -14.12 19.63
C ILE A 393 -3.49 -13.18 20.52
N GLU A 394 -3.87 -11.91 20.61
CA GLU A 394 -3.22 -10.92 21.48
C GLU A 394 -3.23 -11.37 22.93
N VAL A 395 -4.40 -11.78 23.44
CA VAL A 395 -4.54 -12.36 24.79
C VAL A 395 -3.67 -13.61 24.96
N LYS A 396 -3.54 -14.44 23.92
CA LYS A 396 -2.72 -15.67 23.96
C LYS A 396 -1.22 -15.36 24.07
N ILE A 397 -0.74 -14.31 23.41
CA ILE A 397 0.68 -13.92 23.42
C ILE A 397 1.00 -12.88 24.51
N GLY A 398 -0.02 -12.27 25.10
CA GLY A 398 0.08 -11.27 26.15
C GLY A 398 0.22 -9.84 25.65
N SER A 399 -0.02 -9.58 24.35
CA SER A 399 -0.07 -8.22 23.80
C SER A 399 -1.43 -7.56 24.04
N HIS A 400 -1.58 -6.28 23.71
CA HIS A 400 -2.68 -5.46 24.17
C HIS A 400 -3.73 -5.18 23.08
N ALA A 401 -4.88 -5.85 23.18
CA ALA A 401 -6.02 -5.78 22.25
C ALA A 401 -6.73 -4.42 22.05
N LEU A 402 -6.16 -3.34 22.54
CA LEU A 402 -6.65 -1.97 22.34
C LEU A 402 -5.55 -1.06 21.80
N VAL A 403 -4.35 -1.57 21.53
CA VAL A 403 -3.16 -0.83 21.13
C VAL A 403 -2.51 -1.57 19.97
N ARG A 404 -2.39 -0.87 18.83
CA ARG A 404 -1.94 -1.49 17.57
C ARG A 404 -0.47 -1.93 17.60
N ASP A 405 0.35 -1.32 18.44
CA ASP A 405 1.79 -1.58 18.62
C ASP A 405 2.05 -1.58 20.13
N THR A 406 2.01 -2.76 20.75
CA THR A 406 2.01 -2.91 22.22
C THR A 406 3.35 -2.57 22.88
N ASP A 407 4.42 -2.38 22.12
CA ASP A 407 5.70 -1.95 22.70
C ASP A 407 6.25 -0.65 22.13
N ASP A 408 5.43 0.05 21.33
CA ASP A 408 5.68 1.35 20.73
C ASP A 408 7.00 1.44 19.96
N ASP A 409 7.48 0.35 19.39
CA ASP A 409 8.72 0.35 18.62
C ASP A 409 8.55 0.78 17.17
N GLY A 410 7.32 0.95 16.69
CA GLY A 410 6.94 1.32 15.32
C GLY A 410 6.56 0.17 14.42
N LEU A 411 6.41 -1.03 14.96
CA LEU A 411 5.94 -2.21 14.26
C LEU A 411 4.64 -2.69 14.91
N ASN A 412 3.55 -2.76 14.15
CA ASN A 412 2.31 -3.29 14.71
C ASN A 412 2.43 -4.76 15.18
N ASP A 413 1.58 -5.13 16.13
CA ASP A 413 1.59 -6.46 16.75
C ASP A 413 1.42 -7.58 15.71
N LEU A 414 0.57 -7.37 14.69
CA LEU A 414 0.38 -8.32 13.58
C LEU A 414 1.71 -8.65 12.88
N LEU A 415 2.48 -7.63 12.48
CA LEU A 415 3.73 -7.79 11.75
C LEU A 415 4.73 -8.57 12.61
N GLU A 416 4.90 -8.16 13.86
CA GLU A 416 5.83 -8.80 14.76
C GLU A 416 5.46 -10.26 15.06
N TRP A 417 4.16 -10.53 15.21
CA TRP A 417 3.64 -11.89 15.35
C TRP A 417 3.93 -12.74 14.11
N GLU A 418 3.67 -12.21 12.91
CA GLU A 418 3.92 -12.89 11.64
C GLU A 418 5.42 -13.22 11.47
N PHE A 419 6.28 -12.29 11.85
CA PHE A 419 7.73 -12.41 11.75
C PHE A 419 8.40 -12.85 13.07
N MET A 420 7.67 -13.45 14.00
CA MET A 420 8.20 -13.85 15.31
C MET A 420 9.39 -14.82 15.21
N ASN A 421 9.42 -15.67 14.16
CA ASN A 421 10.54 -16.59 13.89
C ASN A 421 11.81 -15.87 13.40
N SER A 422 11.70 -14.62 12.96
CA SER A 422 12.81 -13.75 12.56
C SER A 422 13.39 -12.95 13.73
N GLY A 423 12.79 -13.07 14.92
CA GLY A 423 13.26 -12.46 16.16
C GLY A 423 12.54 -11.15 16.55
N LEU A 424 11.42 -10.84 15.91
CA LEU A 424 10.47 -9.80 16.34
C LEU A 424 9.50 -10.37 17.38
N ALA A 425 8.89 -9.53 18.21
CA ALA A 425 7.88 -9.96 19.18
C ALA A 425 7.11 -8.74 19.75
N PRO A 426 5.76 -8.78 19.81
CA PRO A 426 4.87 -7.71 20.29
C PRO A 426 5.11 -7.11 21.69
N LEU A 427 6.11 -7.57 22.43
CA LEU A 427 6.39 -7.17 23.81
C LEU A 427 7.88 -6.83 24.00
N VAL A 428 8.63 -6.79 22.90
CA VAL A 428 10.09 -6.66 22.87
C VAL A 428 10.50 -5.61 21.86
N VAL A 429 10.68 -4.40 22.38
CA VAL A 429 11.23 -3.27 21.62
C VAL A 429 12.43 -3.65 20.77
N ASN A 430 12.26 -3.46 19.46
CA ASN A 430 13.27 -3.66 18.46
C ASN A 430 13.98 -2.33 18.14
N LYS A 431 14.91 -2.40 17.19
CA LYS A 431 15.68 -1.24 16.71
C LYS A 431 15.46 -0.98 15.23
N ALA A 432 14.40 -1.58 14.68
CA ALA A 432 14.10 -1.52 13.27
C ALA A 432 13.52 -0.14 12.90
N CYS A 433 12.58 0.36 13.73
CA CYS A 433 11.91 1.64 13.50
C CYS A 433 12.28 2.67 14.58
N TYR A 434 11.83 2.44 15.81
CA TYR A 434 12.05 3.28 16.97
C TYR A 434 12.50 2.42 18.17
N THR A 435 12.88 3.06 19.27
CA THR A 435 13.23 2.35 20.50
C THR A 435 12.73 3.22 21.64
N PRO A 436 11.50 2.99 22.15
CA PRO A 436 10.97 3.74 23.26
C PRO A 436 11.78 3.47 24.54
N ASN A 437 11.63 4.39 25.49
CA ASN A 437 12.15 4.18 26.83
C ASN A 437 11.08 3.45 27.67
N PRO A 438 11.47 2.57 28.61
CA PRO A 438 10.51 2.01 29.54
C PRO A 438 9.91 3.10 30.42
N CYS A 439 8.58 3.10 30.60
CA CYS A 439 7.92 4.01 31.51
C CYS A 439 8.23 3.61 32.97
N ILE A 440 8.80 4.54 33.74
CA ILE A 440 9.06 4.33 35.18
C ILE A 440 8.39 5.47 35.94
N ASP A 441 7.22 5.23 36.51
CA ASP A 441 6.55 6.17 37.44
C ASP A 441 7.02 5.86 38.88
N ALA A 442 8.13 6.46 39.33
CA ALA A 442 8.68 6.18 40.66
C ALA A 442 7.98 6.94 41.79
N ASP A 443 7.21 7.99 41.51
CA ASP A 443 6.50 8.78 42.52
C ASP A 443 4.97 8.60 42.53
N THR A 444 4.46 7.74 41.65
CA THR A 444 3.07 7.26 41.53
C THR A 444 2.06 8.37 41.24
N ASP A 445 2.48 9.37 40.47
CA ASP A 445 1.62 10.49 40.06
C ASP A 445 0.90 10.25 38.72
N GLY A 446 1.23 9.16 38.02
CA GLY A 446 0.66 8.77 36.73
C GLY A 446 1.44 9.31 35.52
N PHE A 447 2.63 9.87 35.71
CA PHE A 447 3.54 10.30 34.65
C PHE A 447 4.85 9.50 34.70
N CYS A 448 5.47 9.21 33.55
CA CYS A 448 6.76 8.53 33.57
C CYS A 448 7.89 9.49 33.97
N ASP A 449 8.77 9.06 34.86
CA ASP A 449 9.97 9.79 35.25
C ASP A 449 10.97 9.80 34.08
N CYS A 450 11.09 10.92 33.36
CA CYS A 450 12.10 11.05 32.31
C CYS A 450 13.50 11.00 32.92
N SER A 451 14.29 10.01 32.47
CA SER A 451 15.64 9.74 32.96
C SER A 451 16.74 10.29 32.06
N LEU A 452 16.38 11.15 31.08
CA LEU A 452 17.33 11.80 30.18
C LEU A 452 17.99 13.03 30.85
N ASP A 453 19.23 12.83 31.28
CA ASP A 453 20.20 13.86 31.67
C ASP A 453 21.25 13.98 30.56
N THR A 454 20.86 14.62 29.46
CA THR A 454 21.65 14.76 28.21
C THR A 454 23.00 15.42 28.48
N ASN A 455 23.05 16.29 29.48
CA ASN A 455 24.26 17.03 29.83
C ASN A 455 25.07 16.38 30.99
N ALA A 456 24.54 15.32 31.60
CA ALA A 456 25.12 14.54 32.70
C ALA A 456 25.43 15.35 33.98
N ASP A 457 24.64 16.38 34.30
CA ASP A 457 24.84 17.24 35.49
C ASP A 457 24.15 16.73 36.77
N GLY A 458 23.38 15.64 36.67
CA GLY A 458 22.64 15.03 37.75
C GLY A 458 21.25 15.64 38.00
N ALA A 459 20.78 16.52 37.10
CA ALA A 459 19.39 16.95 36.99
C ALA A 459 18.83 16.51 35.63
N CYS A 460 17.64 15.91 35.60
CA CYS A 460 16.98 15.60 34.33
C CYS A 460 16.68 16.91 33.58
N ASP A 461 17.01 16.97 32.29
CA ASP A 461 16.92 18.21 31.51
C ASP A 461 15.48 18.74 31.36
N CYS A 462 14.46 17.89 31.56
CA CYS A 462 13.05 18.28 31.48
C CYS A 462 12.32 18.50 32.82
N ALA A 463 13.00 18.36 33.97
CA ALA A 463 12.38 18.56 35.28
C ALA A 463 12.40 20.04 35.72
N SER A 464 11.55 20.88 35.08
CA SER A 464 11.15 22.17 35.67
C SER A 464 9.84 22.07 36.45
N ASP A 465 8.94 21.16 36.04
CA ASP A 465 7.61 20.95 36.59
C ASP A 465 7.30 19.44 36.57
N PRO A 466 7.14 18.76 37.72
CA PRO A 466 6.84 17.33 37.79
C PRO A 466 5.46 16.98 37.24
N GLU A 467 4.52 17.93 37.19
CA GLU A 467 3.13 17.68 36.77
C GLU A 467 2.89 18.02 35.27
N ALA A 468 3.95 18.26 34.48
CA ALA A 468 3.84 18.65 33.07
C ALA A 468 4.43 17.56 32.15
N PRO A 469 3.79 17.27 30.99
CA PRO A 469 4.35 16.36 30.01
C PRO A 469 5.74 16.86 29.57
N CYS A 470 6.74 15.98 29.71
CA CYS A 470 8.10 16.28 29.30
C CYS A 470 8.19 16.12 27.79
N LEU A 471 8.50 17.22 27.10
CA LEU A 471 8.88 17.22 25.70
C LEU A 471 10.38 17.51 25.65
N ASP A 472 11.17 16.63 25.02
CA ASP A 472 12.56 16.98 24.72
C ASP A 472 12.65 18.03 23.59
N ASP A 473 13.86 18.50 23.25
CA ASP A 473 14.08 19.48 22.17
C ASP A 473 13.60 19.01 20.78
N PHE A 474 13.24 17.72 20.63
CA PHE A 474 12.73 17.08 19.41
C PHE A 474 11.22 16.76 19.48
N GLY A 475 10.57 17.07 20.61
CA GLY A 475 9.14 16.82 20.82
C GLY A 475 8.81 15.38 21.21
N HIS A 476 9.77 14.62 21.75
CA HIS A 476 9.52 13.29 22.27
C HIS A 476 8.81 13.38 23.62
N ASP A 477 7.71 12.65 23.70
CA ASP A 477 6.83 12.46 24.83
C ASP A 477 7.42 11.38 25.79
N CYS A 478 7.16 11.45 27.10
CA CYS A 478 7.50 10.40 28.08
C CYS A 478 6.23 10.00 28.88
N LEU A 479 5.06 10.06 28.28
CA LEU A 479 3.79 9.58 28.80
C LEU A 479 3.65 8.11 28.41
N ASP A 480 2.82 7.41 29.16
CA ASP A 480 2.36 6.05 28.86
C ASP A 480 0.83 6.19 28.78
N ALA A 481 0.34 6.70 27.65
CA ALA A 481 -1.05 7.13 27.54
C ALA A 481 -2.03 5.95 27.44
N ASP A 482 -1.54 4.81 26.95
CA ASP A 482 -2.31 3.59 26.77
C ASP A 482 -2.04 2.49 27.82
N LEU A 483 -1.09 2.72 28.72
CA LEU A 483 -0.77 1.89 29.90
C LEU A 483 -0.13 0.55 29.56
N ASP A 484 0.66 0.49 28.49
CA ASP A 484 1.41 -0.69 28.04
C ASP A 484 2.74 -0.89 28.82
N GLY A 485 3.22 0.14 29.52
CA GLY A 485 4.46 0.16 30.30
C GLY A 485 5.69 0.69 29.56
N TRP A 486 5.54 1.17 28.34
CA TRP A 486 6.52 1.90 27.55
C TRP A 486 6.15 3.39 27.48
N CYS A 487 7.13 4.23 27.14
CA CYS A 487 6.82 5.62 26.85
C CYS A 487 6.36 5.73 25.41
N ASP A 488 5.24 6.40 25.19
CA ASP A 488 4.72 6.75 23.89
C ASP A 488 5.82 7.38 23.04
N CYS A 489 5.87 6.98 21.78
CA CYS A 489 6.80 7.54 20.82
C CYS A 489 6.43 9.02 20.48
N PRO A 490 7.16 9.71 19.57
CA PRO A 490 6.92 11.13 19.31
C PRO A 490 5.48 11.43 18.84
N ASP A 491 4.67 12.05 19.69
CA ASP A 491 3.39 12.65 19.31
C ASP A 491 3.59 14.13 18.92
N ARG A 492 4.06 14.35 17.69
CA ARG A 492 4.39 15.70 17.18
C ARG A 492 3.16 16.56 16.98
N ASN A 493 2.00 15.94 16.83
CA ASN A 493 0.74 16.62 16.55
C ASN A 493 -0.14 16.80 17.82
N ALA A 494 0.26 16.20 18.95
CA ALA A 494 -0.38 16.22 20.25
C ALA A 494 -1.78 15.59 20.27
N ASP A 495 -2.00 14.54 19.47
CA ASP A 495 -3.27 13.84 19.41
C ASP A 495 -3.37 12.62 20.36
N GLY A 496 -2.26 12.17 20.94
CA GLY A 496 -2.16 11.00 21.81
C GLY A 496 -1.93 9.69 21.05
N LEU A 497 -1.31 9.74 19.87
CA LEU A 497 -0.82 8.58 19.13
C LEU A 497 0.61 8.82 18.64
N CYS A 498 1.31 7.73 18.46
CA CYS A 498 2.60 7.67 17.83
C CYS A 498 2.64 8.19 16.37
N ASP A 499 3.48 9.19 16.07
CA ASP A 499 3.70 9.67 14.69
C ASP A 499 4.88 8.92 14.02
N TYR A 500 4.65 7.69 13.58
CA TYR A 500 5.56 7.02 12.65
C TYR A 500 5.40 7.60 11.23
N LYS A 501 6.50 7.62 10.47
CA LYS A 501 6.45 8.10 9.09
C LYS A 501 5.72 7.07 8.23
N ASP A 502 4.63 7.51 7.60
CA ASP A 502 3.88 6.80 6.56
C ASP A 502 3.85 7.74 5.34
N GLY A 503 4.67 7.43 4.34
CA GLY A 503 4.99 8.30 3.21
C GLY A 503 3.84 8.48 2.23
N ASP A 504 3.01 7.46 2.05
CA ASP A 504 1.86 7.46 1.13
C ASP A 504 0.49 7.40 1.84
N GLY A 505 0.49 7.27 3.17
CA GLY A 505 -0.68 7.33 4.03
C GLY A 505 -1.57 6.09 4.01
N ASP A 506 -1.12 4.98 3.40
CA ASP A 506 -1.98 3.82 3.14
C ASP A 506 -2.35 3.03 4.41
N GLY A 507 -1.67 3.32 5.53
CA GLY A 507 -1.86 2.68 6.82
C GLY A 507 -0.77 1.69 7.20
N LEU A 508 0.22 1.43 6.33
CA LEU A 508 1.49 0.79 6.65
C LEU A 508 2.57 1.86 6.84
N HIS A 509 3.30 1.81 7.95
CA HIS A 509 4.40 2.73 8.19
C HIS A 509 5.60 2.41 7.29
N ASP A 510 6.39 3.42 6.90
CA ASP A 510 7.56 3.29 6.01
C ASP A 510 8.48 2.14 6.43
N CYS A 511 8.59 1.91 7.74
CA CYS A 511 9.45 0.88 8.29
C CYS A 511 8.83 -0.53 8.27
N GLU A 512 7.51 -0.63 8.35
CA GLU A 512 6.75 -1.88 8.17
C GLU A 512 6.79 -2.33 6.71
N GLU A 513 6.67 -1.38 5.78
CA GLU A 513 6.75 -1.63 4.34
C GLU A 513 8.07 -2.28 3.90
N VAL A 514 9.17 -2.02 4.62
CA VAL A 514 10.45 -2.70 4.38
C VAL A 514 10.35 -4.22 4.61
N PHE A 515 9.52 -4.67 5.55
CA PHE A 515 9.31 -6.08 5.83
C PHE A 515 8.39 -6.74 4.81
N PHE A 516 7.32 -6.05 4.39
CA PHE A 516 6.41 -6.55 3.36
C PHE A 516 6.97 -6.41 1.92
N GLY A 517 7.97 -5.56 1.73
CA GLY A 517 8.59 -5.29 0.43
C GLY A 517 7.79 -4.33 -0.45
N THR A 518 6.88 -3.57 0.16
CA THR A 518 6.01 -2.59 -0.48
C THR A 518 6.74 -1.25 -0.66
N ALA A 519 6.13 -0.34 -1.40
CA ALA A 519 6.71 0.91 -1.81
C ALA A 519 6.22 2.08 -0.95
N GLN A 520 7.15 2.70 -0.21
CA GLN A 520 6.93 3.84 0.71
C GLN A 520 6.38 5.13 0.12
N ASN A 521 6.00 5.10 -1.15
CA ASN A 521 5.49 6.24 -1.90
C ASN A 521 4.41 5.82 -2.91
N GLY A 522 3.66 4.75 -2.63
CA GLY A 522 2.51 4.40 -3.45
C GLY A 522 1.70 3.25 -2.88
N ASN A 523 0.43 3.53 -2.62
CA ASN A 523 -0.53 2.71 -1.88
C ASN A 523 -0.89 1.34 -2.48
N ASP A 524 -0.39 0.99 -3.66
CA ASP A 524 -0.72 -0.23 -4.45
C ASP A 524 0.53 -0.54 -5.29
N THR A 525 1.49 -1.23 -4.65
CA THR A 525 2.88 -1.38 -5.11
C THR A 525 2.97 -2.09 -6.47
N ASP A 526 2.11 -3.06 -6.71
CA ASP A 526 2.10 -3.82 -7.97
C ASP A 526 1.08 -3.31 -9.01
N ALA A 527 0.21 -2.38 -8.59
CA ALA A 527 -0.83 -1.76 -9.38
C ALA A 527 -1.89 -2.75 -9.91
N ASP A 528 -2.30 -3.74 -9.12
CA ASP A 528 -3.41 -4.63 -9.46
C ASP A 528 -4.80 -4.09 -9.05
N GLY A 529 -4.84 -3.08 -8.19
CA GLY A 529 -6.07 -2.42 -7.73
C GLY A 529 -6.50 -2.77 -6.31
N LEU A 530 -5.71 -3.58 -5.60
CA LEU A 530 -5.78 -3.78 -4.16
C LEU A 530 -4.70 -2.90 -3.47
N PRO A 531 -5.04 -2.13 -2.43
CA PRO A 531 -4.03 -1.38 -1.67
C PRO A 531 -3.15 -2.29 -0.80
N ASP A 532 -1.88 -1.94 -0.60
CA ASP A 532 -0.89 -2.77 0.10
C ASP A 532 -1.34 -3.14 1.53
N MET A 533 -1.80 -2.16 2.32
CA MET A 533 -2.38 -2.41 3.66
C MET A 533 -3.54 -3.43 3.63
N ILE A 534 -4.39 -3.40 2.60
CA ILE A 534 -5.51 -4.34 2.45
C ILE A 534 -4.98 -5.73 2.11
N GLU A 535 -4.01 -5.82 1.21
CA GLU A 535 -3.42 -7.09 0.80
C GLU A 535 -2.73 -7.80 1.95
N VAL A 536 -1.95 -7.08 2.76
CA VAL A 536 -1.34 -7.60 3.99
C VAL A 536 -2.42 -8.19 4.92
N ARG A 537 -3.52 -7.45 5.13
CA ARG A 537 -4.63 -7.90 5.99
C ARG A 537 -5.33 -9.17 5.47
N PHE A 538 -5.43 -9.33 4.14
CA PHE A 538 -6.07 -10.48 3.50
C PHE A 538 -5.08 -11.58 3.07
N GLN A 539 -3.78 -11.41 3.32
CA GLN A 539 -2.72 -12.35 2.94
C GLN A 539 -2.63 -12.62 1.44
N THR A 540 -2.91 -11.60 0.63
CA THR A 540 -2.48 -11.58 -0.77
C THR A 540 -1.07 -10.99 -0.85
N ASN A 541 -0.47 -10.99 -2.04
CA ASN A 541 0.90 -10.54 -2.21
C ASN A 541 0.95 -9.09 -2.78
N PRO A 542 1.31 -8.08 -1.96
CA PRO A 542 1.27 -6.68 -2.40
C PRO A 542 2.35 -6.31 -3.43
N THR A 543 3.28 -7.23 -3.71
CA THR A 543 4.38 -6.99 -4.66
C THR A 543 4.21 -7.73 -5.98
N VAL A 544 3.14 -8.51 -6.13
CA VAL A 544 2.90 -9.38 -7.27
C VAL A 544 1.41 -9.42 -7.61
N VAL A 545 1.07 -8.91 -8.79
CA VAL A 545 -0.29 -8.90 -9.35
C VAL A 545 -0.93 -10.29 -9.23
N ASP A 546 -1.78 -10.47 -8.22
CA ASP A 546 -2.40 -11.75 -7.86
C ASP A 546 -3.93 -11.66 -7.69
N ASN A 547 -4.54 -10.48 -7.86
CA ASN A 547 -5.98 -10.29 -7.76
C ASN A 547 -6.85 -11.23 -8.62
N MET A 548 -6.29 -11.82 -9.68
CA MET A 548 -6.96 -12.77 -10.58
C MET A 548 -6.58 -14.24 -10.31
N ASP A 549 -5.71 -14.50 -9.34
CA ASP A 549 -5.38 -15.84 -8.88
C ASP A 549 -6.45 -16.35 -7.91
N ASP A 550 -6.45 -17.67 -7.65
CA ASP A 550 -7.43 -18.39 -6.82
C ASP A 550 -6.61 -19.23 -5.84
N ALA A 551 -6.15 -18.61 -4.75
CA ALA A 551 -5.10 -19.16 -3.90
C ALA A 551 -5.54 -20.42 -3.14
N ASP A 552 -6.81 -20.50 -2.75
CA ASP A 552 -7.41 -21.64 -2.04
C ASP A 552 -8.07 -22.69 -2.96
N PHE A 553 -8.18 -22.38 -4.27
CA PHE A 553 -8.81 -23.21 -5.31
C PHE A 553 -10.32 -23.41 -5.15
N ASP A 554 -11.03 -22.46 -4.56
CA ASP A 554 -12.47 -22.51 -4.39
C ASP A 554 -13.28 -21.92 -5.57
N ARG A 555 -12.56 -21.41 -6.58
CA ARG A 555 -13.05 -20.77 -7.82
C ARG A 555 -13.52 -19.33 -7.65
N THR A 556 -12.99 -18.65 -6.64
CA THR A 556 -13.18 -17.22 -6.46
C THR A 556 -11.80 -16.58 -6.58
N ASP A 557 -11.70 -15.54 -7.40
CA ASP A 557 -10.42 -14.87 -7.57
C ASP A 557 -10.13 -14.03 -6.32
N ASN A 558 -8.87 -13.93 -5.89
CA ASN A 558 -8.41 -13.22 -4.69
C ASN A 558 -9.04 -11.82 -4.58
N GLY A 559 -9.03 -11.03 -5.66
CA GLY A 559 -9.58 -9.67 -5.65
C GLY A 559 -11.10 -9.61 -5.43
N VAL A 560 -11.85 -10.63 -5.85
CA VAL A 560 -13.29 -10.74 -5.57
C VAL A 560 -13.53 -11.06 -4.09
N GLU A 561 -12.64 -11.85 -3.50
CA GLU A 561 -12.70 -12.21 -2.08
C GLU A 561 -12.36 -11.04 -1.17
N VAL A 562 -11.23 -10.37 -1.45
CA VAL A 562 -10.83 -9.14 -0.76
C VAL A 562 -11.94 -8.10 -0.82
N MET A 563 -12.49 -7.83 -2.01
CA MET A 563 -13.62 -6.90 -2.15
C MET A 563 -14.84 -7.38 -1.33
N GLY A 564 -15.11 -8.69 -1.35
CA GLY A 564 -16.17 -9.33 -0.58
C GLY A 564 -15.90 -9.41 0.93
N ASN A 565 -14.73 -9.01 1.43
CA ASN A 565 -14.29 -9.26 2.80
C ASN A 565 -14.42 -10.75 3.18
N THR A 566 -13.95 -11.63 2.28
CA THR A 566 -13.73 -13.07 2.48
C THR A 566 -12.24 -13.40 2.41
N ASN A 567 -11.82 -14.58 2.85
CA ASN A 567 -10.39 -14.92 2.96
C ASN A 567 -9.87 -15.65 1.69
N PRO A 568 -8.96 -15.05 0.90
CA PRO A 568 -8.36 -15.67 -0.29
C PRO A 568 -7.60 -16.98 -0.06
N GLN A 569 -7.15 -17.24 1.17
CA GLN A 569 -6.38 -18.42 1.54
C GLN A 569 -7.26 -19.57 2.06
N CYS A 570 -8.59 -19.44 2.02
CA CYS A 570 -9.50 -20.30 2.76
C CYS A 570 -10.80 -20.63 2.01
N ASP A 571 -11.04 -21.92 1.70
CA ASP A 571 -12.27 -22.38 1.01
C ASP A 571 -13.52 -22.12 1.86
N ASP A 572 -14.05 -20.91 1.71
CA ASP A 572 -15.18 -20.37 2.45
C ASP A 572 -16.44 -20.29 1.59
N ALA A 573 -16.44 -20.94 0.41
CA ALA A 573 -17.56 -20.98 -0.53
C ALA A 573 -18.90 -21.32 0.13
N SER A 574 -18.88 -22.12 1.21
CA SER A 574 -20.07 -22.49 1.98
C SER A 574 -20.64 -21.35 2.85
N LEU A 575 -19.77 -20.43 3.31
CA LEU A 575 -20.10 -19.30 4.18
C LEU A 575 -20.25 -17.98 3.40
N ARG A 576 -19.59 -17.84 2.24
CA ARG A 576 -19.57 -16.63 1.39
C ARG A 576 -20.93 -15.98 1.13
N SER A 577 -22.00 -16.77 1.06
CA SER A 577 -23.36 -16.22 0.90
C SER A 577 -23.82 -15.34 2.08
N ARG A 578 -23.30 -15.60 3.28
CA ARG A 578 -23.65 -14.96 4.56
C ARG A 578 -22.71 -13.83 4.94
N ILE A 579 -21.41 -14.00 4.70
CA ILE A 579 -20.38 -13.04 5.13
C ILE A 579 -20.05 -12.00 4.07
N ALA A 580 -20.08 -12.37 2.78
CA ALA A 580 -19.50 -11.51 1.77
C ALA A 580 -20.26 -10.21 1.61
N TYR A 581 -19.51 -9.12 1.47
CA TYR A 581 -20.02 -7.80 1.18
C TYR A 581 -20.64 -7.79 -0.22
N ARG A 582 -21.67 -6.97 -0.40
CA ARG A 582 -22.44 -6.88 -1.65
C ARG A 582 -22.33 -5.49 -2.21
N TYR A 583 -21.77 -5.40 -3.41
CA TYR A 583 -21.57 -4.16 -4.14
C TYR A 583 -22.61 -4.01 -5.24
N ASP A 584 -23.21 -2.83 -5.32
CA ASP A 584 -23.96 -2.34 -6.47
C ASP A 584 -23.33 -1.01 -6.89
N LEU A 585 -22.64 -1.00 -8.03
CA LEU A 585 -21.94 0.16 -8.58
C LEU A 585 -22.57 0.52 -9.92
N ALA A 586 -23.17 1.71 -9.99
CA ALA A 586 -23.83 2.22 -11.18
C ALA A 586 -23.04 3.39 -11.78
N ASP A 587 -22.52 3.21 -13.00
CA ASP A 587 -21.89 4.27 -13.79
C ASP A 587 -22.96 5.26 -14.28
N LEU A 588 -22.88 6.51 -13.81
CA LEU A 588 -23.76 7.62 -14.19
C LEU A 588 -23.26 8.37 -15.43
N GLY A 589 -22.07 8.02 -15.93
CA GLY A 589 -21.38 8.64 -17.04
C GLY A 589 -20.64 9.92 -16.63
N LEU A 590 -20.27 10.70 -17.66
CA LEU A 590 -19.49 11.92 -17.49
C LEU A 590 -20.36 13.09 -17.03
N LYS A 591 -19.95 13.73 -15.93
CA LYS A 591 -20.45 15.02 -15.49
C LYS A 591 -19.33 16.04 -15.60
N GLY A 592 -19.34 16.80 -16.70
CA GLY A 592 -18.19 17.65 -17.04
C GLY A 592 -17.05 16.80 -17.60
N SER A 593 -15.89 16.81 -16.94
CA SER A 593 -14.71 15.99 -17.28
C SER A 593 -14.45 14.83 -16.30
N SER A 594 -15.33 14.63 -15.31
CA SER A 594 -15.24 13.55 -14.32
C SER A 594 -16.26 12.46 -14.60
N SER A 595 -15.87 11.21 -14.33
CA SER A 595 -16.75 10.04 -14.36
C SER A 595 -17.41 9.90 -13.00
N CYS A 596 -18.73 9.78 -12.93
CA CYS A 596 -19.47 9.71 -11.66
C CYS A 596 -20.17 8.37 -11.50
N TYR A 597 -20.21 7.88 -10.26
CA TYR A 597 -20.73 6.58 -9.88
C TYR A 597 -21.65 6.71 -8.67
N ASP A 598 -22.77 5.98 -8.68
CA ASP A 598 -23.54 5.70 -7.46
C ASP A 598 -23.11 4.32 -6.95
N TYR A 599 -22.83 4.21 -5.66
CA TYR A 599 -22.39 2.96 -5.06
C TYR A 599 -23.21 2.61 -3.81
N HIS A 600 -23.42 1.30 -3.63
CA HIS A 600 -24.00 0.71 -2.44
C HIS A 600 -23.17 -0.50 -2.02
N VAL A 601 -22.62 -0.45 -0.82
CA VAL A 601 -21.96 -1.58 -0.18
C VAL A 601 -22.82 -2.02 0.99
N SER A 602 -23.25 -3.28 0.98
CA SER A 602 -24.14 -3.84 2.00
C SER A 602 -23.61 -5.16 2.53
N ASN A 603 -24.21 -5.65 3.62
CA ASN A 603 -23.78 -6.84 4.34
C ASN A 603 -22.41 -6.69 5.04
N ILE A 604 -22.02 -5.45 5.38
CA ILE A 604 -20.80 -5.18 6.14
C ILE A 604 -21.02 -5.72 7.56
N THR A 605 -20.16 -6.63 8.02
CA THR A 605 -20.32 -7.28 9.33
C THR A 605 -19.73 -6.39 10.41
N LEU A 606 -20.51 -6.11 11.46
CA LEU A 606 -20.07 -5.43 12.66
C LEU A 606 -19.79 -6.44 13.76
N VAL A 607 -18.71 -6.23 14.51
CA VAL A 607 -18.31 -7.08 15.62
C VAL A 607 -18.33 -6.33 16.95
N PRO A 608 -18.48 -7.06 18.08
CA PRO A 608 -18.45 -6.44 19.39
C PRO A 608 -17.01 -6.29 19.91
N THR A 609 -16.35 -5.18 19.57
CA THR A 609 -15.01 -4.86 20.10
C THR A 609 -15.01 -4.72 21.63
N LEU A 610 -13.84 -4.95 22.24
CA LEU A 610 -13.61 -4.94 23.68
C LEU A 610 -14.00 -3.62 24.33
N TYR A 611 -14.31 -3.63 25.62
CA TYR A 611 -14.54 -2.40 26.37
C TYR A 611 -13.20 -1.74 26.71
N ALA A 612 -13.10 -0.44 26.45
CA ALA A 612 -11.99 0.38 26.91
C ALA A 612 -12.43 1.19 28.13
N ASP A 613 -11.61 1.24 29.18
CA ASP A 613 -11.88 2.01 30.42
C ASP A 613 -11.85 3.54 30.20
N GLN A 614 -11.44 3.97 29.01
CA GLN A 614 -11.45 5.33 28.47
C GLN A 614 -12.89 5.86 28.22
N ASP A 615 -13.04 7.01 27.55
CA ASP A 615 -14.37 7.54 27.20
C ASP A 615 -15.16 6.53 26.35
N VAL A 616 -16.38 6.20 26.78
CA VAL A 616 -17.30 5.27 26.09
C VAL A 616 -17.66 5.66 24.65
N ASN A 617 -17.30 6.88 24.23
CA ASN A 617 -17.48 7.41 22.88
C ASN A 617 -16.19 7.40 22.05
N GLU A 618 -15.07 6.98 22.63
CA GLU A 618 -13.76 6.95 22.01
C GLU A 618 -13.47 5.57 21.40
N TYR A 619 -12.62 5.59 20.38
CA TYR A 619 -12.08 4.42 19.69
C TYR A 619 -10.58 4.36 20.00
N PRO A 620 -9.98 3.16 20.15
CA PRO A 620 -10.53 1.83 19.91
C PRO A 620 -11.45 1.27 21.01
N GLY A 621 -12.11 0.15 20.71
CA GLY A 621 -13.02 -0.54 21.63
C GLY A 621 -14.43 0.03 21.75
N ASN A 622 -15.08 -0.25 22.88
CA ASN A 622 -16.46 0.11 23.23
C ASN A 622 -17.55 -0.39 22.24
N GLY A 623 -17.25 -1.40 21.43
CA GLY A 623 -18.11 -1.90 20.36
C GLY A 623 -18.06 -1.06 19.08
N TRP A 624 -17.16 -0.07 18.99
CA TRP A 624 -16.95 0.69 17.77
C TRP A 624 -16.23 -0.13 16.71
N ASN A 625 -16.72 0.00 15.48
CA ASN A 625 -16.16 -0.59 14.27
C ASN A 625 -15.80 0.55 13.32
N ARG A 626 -14.57 0.53 12.82
CA ARG A 626 -14.05 1.48 11.84
C ARG A 626 -14.14 0.87 10.44
N VAL A 627 -15.01 1.44 9.62
CA VAL A 627 -15.20 0.99 8.23
C VAL A 627 -14.61 2.02 7.29
N LEU A 628 -13.60 1.60 6.52
CA LEU A 628 -12.97 2.40 5.48
C LEU A 628 -13.55 2.05 4.11
N VAL A 629 -13.70 3.06 3.26
CA VAL A 629 -14.10 2.89 1.86
C VAL A 629 -13.05 3.56 0.99
N PHE A 630 -12.21 2.74 0.35
CA PHE A 630 -11.19 3.16 -0.60
C PHE A 630 -11.78 3.24 -2.00
N ALA A 631 -11.51 4.33 -2.69
CA ALA A 631 -11.87 4.54 -4.08
C ALA A 631 -10.61 4.84 -4.90
N GLY A 632 -10.17 3.85 -5.67
CA GLY A 632 -9.05 3.95 -6.59
C GLY A 632 -9.50 4.46 -7.95
N GLU A 633 -8.83 5.48 -8.47
CA GLU A 633 -9.07 6.01 -9.81
C GLU A 633 -7.81 5.96 -10.68
N VAL A 634 -8.00 5.67 -11.98
CA VAL A 634 -6.91 5.51 -12.94
C VAL A 634 -7.24 6.23 -14.24
N ALA A 635 -6.22 6.57 -15.01
CA ALA A 635 -6.41 7.11 -16.35
C ALA A 635 -7.18 6.13 -17.24
N PHE A 636 -8.24 6.61 -17.91
CA PHE A 636 -9.13 5.77 -18.72
C PHE A 636 -8.43 5.02 -19.86
N ASP A 637 -7.37 5.59 -20.43
CA ASP A 637 -6.60 5.01 -21.52
C ASP A 637 -5.47 4.06 -21.05
N ASP A 638 -5.23 3.96 -19.74
CA ASP A 638 -4.21 3.10 -19.13
C ASP A 638 -4.71 2.47 -17.82
N PRO A 639 -5.67 1.53 -17.89
CA PRO A 639 -6.33 0.98 -16.70
C PRO A 639 -5.44 0.08 -15.84
N THR A 640 -4.27 -0.34 -16.37
CA THR A 640 -3.29 -1.17 -15.66
C THR A 640 -2.25 -0.33 -14.92
N SER A 641 -2.41 0.99 -14.89
CA SER A 641 -1.48 1.88 -14.20
C SER A 641 -1.73 1.88 -12.68
N PHE A 642 -0.79 2.48 -11.93
CA PHE A 642 -1.00 2.87 -10.53
C PHE A 642 -2.28 3.70 -10.44
N ALA A 643 -3.17 3.29 -9.53
CA ALA A 643 -4.36 4.06 -9.20
C ALA A 643 -4.00 5.11 -8.16
N SER A 644 -4.80 6.17 -8.13
CA SER A 644 -4.78 7.13 -7.06
C SER A 644 -5.95 6.92 -6.13
N TYR A 645 -5.68 6.80 -4.83
CA TYR A 645 -6.69 6.42 -3.85
C TYR A 645 -7.21 7.60 -3.04
N ARG A 646 -8.53 7.61 -2.84
CA ARG A 646 -9.20 8.43 -1.83
C ARG A 646 -9.95 7.53 -0.87
N VAL A 647 -9.90 7.86 0.40
CA VAL A 647 -10.53 7.09 1.47
C VAL A 647 -11.59 7.92 2.19
N ALA A 648 -12.71 7.27 2.52
CA ALA A 648 -13.70 7.80 3.43
C ALA A 648 -13.86 6.84 4.61
N CYS A 649 -14.04 7.39 5.82
CA CYS A 649 -14.16 6.60 7.03
C CYS A 649 -15.52 6.81 7.71
N VAL A 650 -16.14 5.71 8.16
CA VAL A 650 -17.37 5.73 8.95
C VAL A 650 -17.21 4.87 10.20
N MET A 651 -17.76 5.37 11.31
CA MET A 651 -17.79 4.65 12.58
C MET A 651 -19.19 4.12 12.83
N ALA A 652 -19.29 2.82 13.15
CA ALA A 652 -20.54 2.19 13.57
C ALA A 652 -20.32 1.41 14.86
N ARG A 653 -21.29 1.45 15.78
CA ARG A 653 -21.21 0.72 17.05
C ARG A 653 -22.09 -0.51 17.01
N TYR A 654 -21.63 -1.63 17.54
CA TYR A 654 -22.45 -2.83 17.72
C TYR A 654 -22.25 -3.42 19.12
N ASN A 655 -23.36 -3.62 19.85
CA ASN A 655 -23.35 -4.29 21.14
C ASN A 655 -24.44 -5.39 21.17
N PRO A 656 -24.04 -6.67 21.15
CA PRO A 656 -24.97 -7.79 21.12
C PRO A 656 -25.67 -8.04 22.46
N ALA A 657 -25.07 -7.66 23.61
CA ALA A 657 -25.68 -7.85 24.93
C ALA A 657 -26.99 -7.06 25.09
N HIS A 658 -27.08 -5.90 24.44
CA HIS A 658 -28.28 -5.07 24.41
C HIS A 658 -28.99 -5.08 23.06
N GLY A 659 -28.48 -5.84 22.08
CA GLY A 659 -29.05 -5.99 20.75
C GLY A 659 -29.25 -4.67 20.00
N TYR A 660 -28.37 -3.68 20.22
CA TYR A 660 -28.46 -2.40 19.52
C TYR A 660 -27.18 -2.13 18.71
N LYS A 661 -27.38 -1.39 17.61
CA LYS A 661 -26.32 -0.83 16.78
C LYS A 661 -26.51 0.67 16.61
N VAL A 662 -25.42 1.37 16.32
CA VAL A 662 -25.41 2.80 15.99
C VAL A 662 -24.75 2.97 14.62
N PRO A 663 -25.44 3.57 13.64
CA PRO A 663 -26.83 4.01 13.69
C PRO A 663 -27.81 2.82 13.71
N ALA A 664 -28.96 2.97 14.38
CA ALA A 664 -29.97 1.91 14.49
C ALA A 664 -30.54 1.46 13.13
N SER A 665 -30.43 2.30 12.10
CA SER A 665 -30.81 1.95 10.72
C SER A 665 -29.85 0.94 10.08
N GLY A 666 -28.63 0.78 10.60
CA GLY A 666 -27.54 0.07 9.93
C GLY A 666 -27.19 0.67 8.57
N ARG A 667 -27.46 1.97 8.36
CA ARG A 667 -27.34 2.63 7.07
C ARG A 667 -26.65 3.98 7.22
N ILE A 668 -25.50 4.13 6.56
CA ILE A 668 -24.72 5.37 6.56
C ILE A 668 -24.59 5.88 5.12
N LYS A 669 -24.89 7.16 4.94
CA LYS A 669 -24.66 7.83 3.66
C LYS A 669 -23.33 8.58 3.71
N LEU A 670 -22.47 8.31 2.73
CA LEU A 670 -21.25 9.07 2.47
C LEU A 670 -21.49 10.12 1.39
N LEU A 671 -20.83 11.26 1.55
CA LEU A 671 -20.81 12.37 0.60
C LEU A 671 -19.44 12.40 -0.07
N GLU A 672 -19.38 13.05 -1.25
CA GLU A 672 -18.12 13.22 -1.98
C GLU A 672 -17.04 13.96 -1.16
N GLU A 673 -17.45 14.90 -0.30
CA GLU A 673 -16.55 15.62 0.63
C GLU A 673 -16.02 14.78 1.79
N ASP A 674 -16.53 13.57 1.98
CA ASP A 674 -16.02 12.63 2.98
C ASP A 674 -14.81 11.83 2.46
N PHE A 675 -14.57 11.85 1.15
CA PHE A 675 -13.42 11.20 0.52
C PHE A 675 -12.23 12.17 0.48
N VAL A 676 -11.17 11.82 1.21
CA VAL A 676 -9.91 12.57 1.25
C VAL A 676 -8.78 11.77 0.60
N GLU A 677 -7.75 12.45 0.13
CA GLU A 677 -6.55 11.78 -0.40
C GLU A 677 -5.88 11.01 0.74
N VAL A 678 -5.43 9.80 0.45
CA VAL A 678 -4.89 8.86 1.46
C VAL A 678 -3.71 9.46 2.27
N PRO A 679 -2.71 10.13 1.67
CA PRO A 679 -1.64 10.82 2.43
C PRO A 679 -2.10 11.92 3.40
N THR A 680 -3.36 12.35 3.31
CA THR A 680 -3.94 13.41 4.17
C THR A 680 -5.00 12.88 5.14
N PHE A 681 -5.22 11.56 5.12
CA PHE A 681 -6.24 10.92 5.93
C PHE A 681 -5.80 10.82 7.39
N ASP A 682 -6.40 11.65 8.22
CA ASP A 682 -6.36 11.51 9.68
C ASP A 682 -7.66 10.82 10.17
N PRO A 683 -7.58 9.66 10.83
CA PRO A 683 -8.76 8.97 11.35
C PRO A 683 -9.52 9.75 12.42
N LYS A 684 -8.87 10.53 13.30
CA LYS A 684 -9.54 11.34 14.34
C LYS A 684 -10.38 12.46 13.72
N MET A 685 -9.91 13.04 12.62
CA MET A 685 -10.63 14.10 11.90
C MET A 685 -11.68 13.57 10.91
N HIS A 686 -11.38 12.47 10.22
CA HIS A 686 -12.17 12.05 9.06
C HIS A 686 -13.13 10.89 9.35
N CYS A 687 -12.92 10.09 10.41
CA CYS A 687 -13.86 9.04 10.81
C CYS A 687 -15.09 9.62 11.51
N LYS A 688 -16.22 9.68 10.81
CA LYS A 688 -17.45 10.31 11.31
C LYS A 688 -18.38 9.27 11.95
N VAL A 689 -18.82 9.56 13.18
CA VAL A 689 -20.01 8.93 13.77
C VAL A 689 -21.24 9.65 13.19
N ARG A 690 -22.04 8.96 12.36
CA ARG A 690 -23.20 9.56 11.65
C ARG A 690 -24.55 9.02 12.07
#